data_AF-Q5NW33-F1
#
_entry.id   AF-Q5NW33-F1
#
_cell.length_a   1.000
_cell.length_b   1.000
_cell.length_c   1.000
_cell.angle_alpha   90.00
_cell.angle_beta   90.00
_cell.angle_gamma   90.00
#
_symmetry.space_group_name_H-M   'P 1'
#
loop_
_entity.id
_entity.type
_entity.pdbx_description
1 polymer ?
#
loop_
_entity_poly.entity_id
_entity_poly.type
_entity_poly.pdbx_seq_one_letter_code
_entity_poly.pdbx_strand_id
1 'polypeptide(L)'
;MLALIILVMKPLVTTDAGPEPVTNRTVVPGTLPGPVTHPYLFFNDIRETPGYQNRNLTPWSGYEYEIIRGANIVYDRDFSVPWPGDPREDIMSRAGYAKTFAMAWHITGDEKYAKKAVEALTNIGVGDPYSPHRRSVAVRDYSIAYDLVQPYMSEQTDAKVRDKLAKLADQVYRELNSDGTDTDYVTFWDYHGQAYINVAFAGLALADYDNPGRLSLKSGPSDWLKCGTDYFFVSDPLHDRHKPIVYYGFDAATGKDLIGYNTYTLENMVLFAQAYTHVTGENYVEKYPIMKGHFTAEVWDSYPNGVEATYETLLNLRFNYHACIANLLDEVNRSAVLRHYDNVNANIRYMPDPSTEWNGGYTTAYLCEHNYNDLPRNPPPYTSHLNPDAMFQTMRNGWSVDSDFLSMVTTQPVSTGTTRLEIRADQLGIQYYGKGNILLADGGENKWVRNPDYGMAPVYHNVVVFENPRQPFPVDAASGGRFVGGSKGDASGVTTPARVSRTVTTPWMDILTAEEHITGSPNWTGEKEIPLSSPIDLERTVLLPEDGYFLVIDRAEGSEPWIYRNIWRPASFEIVKTLSPGNIGRVIGDLSLGGYRYDWQAADYAVDVDTGIVTEHFEWSTTNPYGNPVELKVYSVPASKVYLTKSLSVIGGNDMASDVYSPIVYFRSQEPEKNMYRVTALMSRYQSDPEASAAQVKVTGTGNALSISAPGYVDTVYTGAGDSRFGKFATNADTAYIRASGDGYTRYTILNGTYLDAGERPLVKATGPMDYLTVDSSAEDVSLRVKSDTYVTITLSQLTLPAKYRVLTDGVQRDNWEAVNSDTIRIKASHGEHTYQILPA
;
A
#
# COMPACT_ATOMS: atom_id res chain seq x y z
N MET A 1 46.60 -17.72 -30.16
CA MET A 1 47.21 -16.62 -30.95
C MET A 1 46.16 -15.52 -31.06
N LEU A 2 46.25 -14.51 -30.18
CA LEU A 2 46.64 -13.11 -30.49
C LEU A 2 45.56 -12.36 -31.29
N ALA A 3 45.10 -11.15 -30.97
CA ALA A 3 45.31 -10.18 -29.88
C ALA A 3 44.23 -9.09 -30.08
N LEU A 4 43.51 -8.67 -29.04
CA LEU A 4 43.70 -7.39 -28.33
C LEU A 4 44.27 -6.23 -29.18
N ILE A 5 43.45 -5.23 -29.49
CA ILE A 5 43.90 -3.88 -29.89
C ILE A 5 43.36 -2.88 -28.87
N ILE A 6 44.32 -2.28 -28.17
CA ILE A 6 44.19 -1.10 -27.31
C ILE A 6 44.35 0.12 -28.24
N LEU A 7 43.48 1.13 -28.10
CA LEU A 7 43.79 2.48 -28.57
C LEU A 7 43.68 3.48 -27.43
N VAL A 8 44.84 4.02 -27.07
CA VAL A 8 45.05 5.15 -26.16
C VAL A 8 44.79 6.44 -26.94
N MET A 9 44.00 7.36 -26.39
CA MET A 9 44.15 8.79 -26.72
C MET A 9 44.08 9.64 -25.44
N LYS A 10 45.16 10.39 -25.20
CA LYS A 10 45.28 11.49 -24.24
C LYS A 10 44.73 12.78 -24.87
N PRO A 11 44.41 13.81 -24.04
CA PRO A 11 43.42 14.84 -24.38
C PRO A 11 44.02 16.01 -25.17
N LEU A 12 43.17 16.58 -26.03
CA LEU A 12 43.38 17.89 -26.64
C LEU A 12 42.67 18.93 -25.77
N VAL A 13 43.49 19.88 -25.28
CA VAL A 13 43.07 21.12 -24.65
C VAL A 13 42.56 22.05 -25.74
N THR A 14 41.33 22.52 -25.64
CA THR A 14 40.86 23.75 -26.29
C THR A 14 40.04 24.53 -25.28
N THR A 15 40.55 25.71 -24.95
CA THR A 15 39.91 26.78 -24.18
C THR A 15 38.85 27.45 -25.02
N ASP A 16 37.61 27.50 -24.55
CA ASP A 16 36.66 28.57 -24.85
C ASP A 16 35.66 28.71 -23.70
N ALA A 17 35.42 29.97 -23.31
CA ALA A 17 34.80 30.39 -22.06
C ALA A 17 33.31 30.03 -21.98
N GLY A 18 32.97 29.14 -21.05
CA GLY A 18 31.60 28.93 -20.56
C GLY A 18 31.26 29.91 -19.42
N PRO A 19 29.97 30.08 -19.08
CA PRO A 19 29.54 30.93 -17.97
C PRO A 19 30.11 30.39 -16.65
N GLU A 20 30.56 31.31 -15.79
CA GLU A 20 31.24 30.98 -14.54
C GLU A 20 30.44 30.00 -13.65
N PRO A 21 31.09 29.03 -13.00
CA PRO A 21 30.44 28.17 -12.03
C PRO A 21 30.06 29.00 -10.80
N VAL A 22 28.77 28.96 -10.45
CA VAL A 22 28.27 29.37 -9.14
C VAL A 22 29.12 28.69 -8.09
N THR A 23 29.74 29.49 -7.22
CA THR A 23 30.62 29.02 -6.17
C THR A 23 29.87 28.06 -5.25
N ASN A 24 30.21 26.78 -5.31
CA ASN A 24 29.80 25.78 -4.32
C ASN A 24 30.26 26.24 -2.93
N ARG A 25 29.33 26.73 -2.11
CA ARG A 25 29.52 26.76 -0.67
C ARG A 25 29.61 25.31 -0.21
N THR A 26 30.76 24.93 0.35
CA THR A 26 30.91 23.67 1.08
C THR A 26 30.05 23.76 2.35
N VAL A 27 28.80 23.33 2.26
CA VAL A 27 27.91 23.18 3.41
C VAL A 27 28.35 21.91 4.16
N VAL A 28 28.57 22.03 5.46
CA VAL A 28 28.76 20.86 6.34
C VAL A 28 27.37 20.20 6.51
N PRO A 29 27.21 18.91 6.18
CA PRO A 29 25.92 18.23 6.27
C PRO A 29 25.29 18.38 7.66
N GLY A 30 24.01 18.76 7.71
CA GLY A 30 23.23 18.83 8.96
C GLY A 30 23.39 20.10 9.82
N THR A 31 24.05 21.15 9.34
CA THR A 31 24.09 22.46 10.02
C THR A 31 23.23 23.48 9.28
N LEU A 32 22.44 24.26 10.03
CA LEU A 32 21.69 25.39 9.46
C LEU A 32 22.67 26.31 8.72
N PRO A 33 22.30 26.82 7.53
CA PRO A 33 23.14 27.79 6.84
C PRO A 33 23.38 29.01 7.74
N GLY A 34 24.55 29.66 7.59
CA GLY A 34 24.82 30.98 8.19
C GLY A 34 23.89 32.07 7.63
N PRO A 35 24.26 33.35 7.64
CA PRO A 35 23.42 34.43 7.11
C PRO A 35 22.81 34.06 5.76
N VAL A 36 21.48 34.14 5.67
CA VAL A 36 20.71 33.65 4.52
C VAL A 36 20.30 34.79 3.60
N THR A 37 20.32 34.53 2.30
CA THR A 37 19.83 35.46 1.28
C THR A 37 18.57 34.85 0.67
N HIS A 38 17.46 35.57 0.75
CA HIS A 38 16.16 35.11 0.27
C HIS A 38 15.90 35.52 -1.20
N PRO A 39 15.02 34.82 -1.95
CA PRO A 39 14.48 33.49 -1.62
C PRO A 39 15.58 32.43 -1.72
N TYR A 40 15.48 31.37 -0.92
CA TYR A 40 16.35 30.20 -1.04
C TYR A 40 15.70 28.89 -0.58
N LEU A 41 14.42 28.89 -0.17
CA LEU A 41 13.79 27.63 0.22
C LEU A 41 13.67 26.68 -0.97
N PHE A 42 13.20 27.17 -2.12
CA PHE A 42 12.94 26.33 -3.30
C PHE A 42 13.81 26.70 -4.50
N PHE A 43 14.25 27.95 -4.58
CA PHE A 43 15.03 28.51 -5.68
C PHE A 43 15.72 29.78 -5.21
N ASN A 44 16.83 30.14 -5.85
CA ASN A 44 17.44 31.47 -5.70
C ASN A 44 16.93 32.43 -6.78
N ASP A 45 16.49 31.88 -7.91
CA ASP A 45 15.88 32.61 -9.01
C ASP A 45 14.67 31.83 -9.53
N ILE A 46 13.52 32.50 -9.68
CA ILE A 46 12.28 31.86 -10.16
C ILE A 46 12.47 31.14 -11.51
N ARG A 47 13.43 31.57 -12.33
CA ARG A 47 13.80 30.96 -13.62
C ARG A 47 14.36 29.54 -13.50
N GLU A 48 14.79 29.14 -12.30
CA GLU A 48 15.25 27.79 -11.97
C GLU A 48 14.09 26.82 -11.76
N THR A 49 12.89 27.35 -11.46
CA THR A 49 11.74 26.50 -11.14
C THR A 49 11.16 25.82 -12.38
N PRO A 50 10.66 24.58 -12.26
CA PRO A 50 10.05 23.86 -13.36
C PRO A 50 8.88 24.60 -14.03
N GLY A 51 8.02 25.20 -13.21
CA GLY A 51 6.87 25.98 -13.69
C GLY A 51 7.28 27.15 -14.56
N TYR A 52 8.34 27.87 -14.19
CA TYR A 52 8.80 29.00 -14.99
C TYR A 52 9.47 28.54 -16.30
N GLN A 53 10.30 27.49 -16.23
CA GLN A 53 10.98 26.93 -17.40
C GLN A 53 10.00 26.41 -18.46
N ASN A 54 8.85 25.90 -18.03
CA ASN A 54 7.83 25.29 -18.88
C ASN A 54 6.54 26.12 -18.95
N ARG A 55 6.56 27.41 -18.59
CA ARG A 55 5.37 28.26 -18.43
C ARG A 55 4.45 28.40 -19.64
N ASN A 56 4.95 28.08 -20.83
CA ASN A 56 4.18 28.12 -22.08
C ASN A 56 3.61 26.74 -22.47
N LEU A 57 3.80 25.71 -21.64
CA LEU A 57 3.35 24.34 -21.85
C LEU A 57 2.28 23.96 -20.82
N THR A 58 1.43 22.99 -21.16
CA THR A 58 0.52 22.35 -20.19
C THR A 58 1.26 21.23 -19.47
N PRO A 59 1.09 21.06 -18.14
CA PRO A 59 0.13 21.74 -17.26
C PRO A 59 0.61 23.06 -16.62
N TRP A 60 1.89 23.40 -16.71
CA TRP A 60 2.49 24.56 -15.98
C TRP A 60 1.84 25.92 -16.27
N SER A 61 1.45 26.18 -17.51
CA SER A 61 0.68 27.39 -17.89
C SER A 61 -0.63 27.51 -17.13
N GLY A 62 -1.30 26.38 -16.85
CA GLY A 62 -2.51 26.34 -16.03
C GLY A 62 -2.23 26.63 -14.56
N TYR A 63 -1.14 26.09 -14.02
CA TYR A 63 -0.70 26.38 -12.65
C TYR A 63 -0.38 27.87 -12.47
N GLU A 64 0.38 28.45 -13.42
CA GLU A 64 0.71 29.88 -13.43
C GLU A 64 -0.56 30.75 -13.42
N TYR A 65 -1.50 30.42 -14.32
CA TYR A 65 -2.77 31.11 -14.43
C TYR A 65 -3.56 31.08 -13.12
N GLU A 66 -3.68 29.91 -12.48
CA GLU A 66 -4.44 29.77 -11.25
C GLU A 66 -3.78 30.47 -10.05
N ILE A 67 -2.45 30.51 -9.98
CA ILE A 67 -1.73 31.29 -8.95
C ILE A 67 -2.04 32.78 -9.10
N ILE A 68 -1.90 33.32 -10.31
CA ILE A 68 -2.17 34.75 -10.59
C ILE A 68 -3.65 35.08 -10.37
N ARG A 69 -4.55 34.20 -10.84
CA ARG A 69 -5.99 34.34 -10.65
C ARG A 69 -6.36 34.32 -9.17
N GLY A 70 -5.81 33.38 -8.40
CA GLY A 70 -6.01 33.28 -6.96
C GLY A 70 -5.61 34.56 -6.23
N ALA A 71 -4.43 35.11 -6.55
CA ALA A 71 -3.99 36.41 -6.03
C ALA A 71 -4.96 37.55 -6.38
N ASN A 72 -5.43 37.63 -7.63
CA ASN A 72 -6.36 38.67 -8.06
C ASN A 72 -7.73 38.60 -7.38
N ILE A 73 -8.26 37.39 -7.13
CA ILE A 73 -9.58 37.19 -6.48
C ILE A 73 -9.60 37.78 -5.07
N VAL A 74 -8.47 37.76 -4.36
CA VAL A 74 -8.37 38.19 -2.96
C VAL A 74 -7.59 39.48 -2.77
N TYR A 75 -7.21 40.14 -3.86
CA TYR A 75 -6.38 41.35 -3.86
C TYR A 75 -6.97 42.50 -3.02
N ASP A 76 -8.28 42.73 -3.13
CA ASP A 76 -8.97 43.85 -2.47
C ASP A 76 -9.21 43.62 -0.96
N ARG A 77 -8.83 42.46 -0.40
CA ARG A 77 -8.99 42.18 1.03
C ARG A 77 -8.00 42.97 1.88
N ASP A 78 -8.44 43.60 2.95
CA ASP A 78 -7.55 44.28 3.91
C ASP A 78 -7.06 43.30 4.99
N PHE A 79 -5.77 42.96 4.98
CA PHE A 79 -5.20 42.00 5.93
C PHE A 79 -4.95 42.61 7.32
N SER A 80 -5.02 43.93 7.46
CA SER A 80 -4.79 44.62 8.74
C SER A 80 -5.98 44.56 9.71
N VAL A 81 -7.16 44.20 9.21
CA VAL A 81 -8.38 44.04 9.99
C VAL A 81 -8.98 42.66 9.78
N PRO A 82 -9.77 42.14 10.74
CA PRO A 82 -10.55 40.93 10.50
C PRO A 82 -11.51 41.08 9.30
N TRP A 83 -11.97 39.97 8.72
CA TRP A 83 -12.99 39.90 7.66
C TRP A 83 -14.33 39.34 8.20
N PRO A 84 -15.14 40.13 8.95
CA PRO A 84 -16.35 39.64 9.59
C PRO A 84 -17.31 38.95 8.62
N GLY A 85 -17.73 37.74 8.97
CA GLY A 85 -18.71 36.96 8.20
C GLY A 85 -18.15 36.28 6.95
N ASP A 86 -16.85 36.40 6.65
CA ASP A 86 -16.22 35.58 5.61
C ASP A 86 -15.84 34.21 6.20
N PRO A 87 -16.33 33.09 5.64
CA PRO A 87 -15.95 31.75 6.10
C PRO A 87 -14.45 31.43 5.91
N ARG A 88 -13.72 32.26 5.15
CA ARG A 88 -12.27 32.17 4.93
C ARG A 88 -11.48 33.12 5.86
N GLU A 89 -12.15 33.74 6.83
CA GLU A 89 -11.51 34.60 7.83
C GLU A 89 -10.83 33.76 8.91
N ASP A 90 -9.79 33.05 8.52
CA ASP A 90 -8.99 32.23 9.42
C ASP A 90 -7.50 32.35 9.10
N ILE A 91 -6.67 32.08 10.11
CA ILE A 91 -5.21 32.27 10.01
C ILE A 91 -4.57 31.44 8.88
N MET A 92 -5.08 30.23 8.61
CA MET A 92 -4.58 29.35 7.55
C MET A 92 -4.89 29.95 6.17
N SER A 93 -6.13 30.37 5.93
CA SER A 93 -6.54 31.01 4.68
C SER A 93 -5.73 32.28 4.41
N ARG A 94 -5.52 33.13 5.44
CA ARG A 94 -4.71 34.36 5.33
C ARG A 94 -3.26 34.06 4.95
N ALA A 95 -2.65 33.05 5.56
CA ALA A 95 -1.29 32.61 5.25
C ALA A 95 -1.18 32.06 3.82
N GLY A 96 -2.14 31.23 3.40
CA GLY A 96 -2.20 30.69 2.04
C GLY A 96 -2.30 31.80 0.97
N TYR A 97 -3.05 32.86 1.24
CA TYR A 97 -3.10 34.03 0.36
C TYR A 97 -1.79 34.83 0.36
N ALA A 98 -1.12 34.99 1.50
CA ALA A 98 0.21 35.60 1.56
C ALA A 98 1.22 34.85 0.67
N LYS A 99 1.24 33.52 0.75
CA LYS A 99 2.05 32.65 -0.13
C LYS A 99 1.70 32.84 -1.60
N THR A 100 0.41 32.87 -1.93
CA THR A 100 -0.08 33.06 -3.30
C THR A 100 0.34 34.41 -3.88
N PHE A 101 0.25 35.50 -3.09
CA PHE A 101 0.71 36.82 -3.50
C PHE A 101 2.23 36.85 -3.73
N ALA A 102 3.01 36.29 -2.81
CA ALA A 102 4.46 36.26 -2.95
C ALA A 102 4.90 35.48 -4.20
N MET A 103 4.22 34.36 -4.50
CA MET A 103 4.47 33.60 -5.72
C MET A 103 4.05 34.37 -7.00
N ALA A 104 2.87 34.99 -7.00
CA ALA A 104 2.41 35.80 -8.12
C ALA A 104 3.36 36.97 -8.43
N TRP A 105 3.98 37.56 -7.40
CA TRP A 105 5.02 38.57 -7.57
C TRP A 105 6.23 38.03 -8.33
N HIS A 106 6.78 36.87 -7.94
CA HIS A 106 7.93 36.27 -8.64
C HIS A 106 7.60 35.91 -10.10
N ILE A 107 6.39 35.44 -10.37
CA ILE A 107 5.96 35.08 -11.73
C ILE A 107 5.83 36.32 -12.63
N THR A 108 5.27 37.41 -12.10
CA THR A 108 4.83 38.57 -12.91
C THR A 108 5.74 39.78 -12.83
N GLY A 109 6.52 39.92 -11.75
CA GLY A 109 7.25 41.14 -11.39
C GLY A 109 6.37 42.28 -10.89
N ASP A 110 5.04 42.10 -10.75
CA ASP A 110 4.13 43.17 -10.35
C ASP A 110 4.18 43.42 -8.84
N GLU A 111 4.74 44.57 -8.44
CA GLU A 111 4.90 44.97 -7.05
C GLU A 111 3.59 45.01 -6.25
N LYS A 112 2.42 45.11 -6.90
CA LYS A 112 1.15 45.10 -6.17
C LYS A 112 0.98 43.83 -5.35
N TYR A 113 1.47 42.70 -5.85
CA TYR A 113 1.40 41.42 -5.15
C TYR A 113 2.41 41.37 -3.99
N ALA A 114 3.64 41.86 -4.20
CA ALA A 114 4.65 41.97 -3.13
C ALA A 114 4.15 42.83 -1.96
N LYS A 115 3.59 44.01 -2.26
CA LYS A 115 2.99 44.91 -1.26
C LYS A 115 1.90 44.19 -0.44
N LYS A 116 1.08 43.38 -1.11
CA LYS A 116 -0.01 42.65 -0.46
C LYS A 116 0.50 41.48 0.40
N ALA A 117 1.51 40.75 -0.05
CA ALA A 117 2.18 39.74 0.76
C ALA A 117 2.83 40.35 2.01
N VAL A 118 3.51 41.50 1.88
CA VAL A 118 4.08 42.25 3.01
C VAL A 118 3.01 42.74 3.98
N GLU A 119 1.88 43.24 3.47
CA GLU A 119 0.72 43.61 4.30
C GLU A 119 0.23 42.41 5.12
N ALA A 120 0.07 41.24 4.51
CA ALA A 120 -0.33 40.03 5.21
C ALA A 120 0.70 39.61 6.28
N LEU A 121 1.99 39.58 5.94
CA LEU A 121 3.07 39.19 6.85
C LEU A 121 3.26 40.14 8.03
N THR A 122 3.12 41.45 7.82
CA THR A 122 3.16 42.44 8.91
C THR A 122 1.96 42.32 9.85
N ASN A 123 0.87 41.69 9.39
CA ASN A 123 -0.36 41.45 10.14
C ASN A 123 -0.56 39.98 10.55
N ILE A 124 0.51 39.18 10.63
CA ILE A 124 0.46 37.87 11.30
C ILE A 124 -0.15 38.04 12.71
N GLY A 125 -1.12 37.18 13.03
CA GLY A 125 -1.90 37.22 14.26
C GLY A 125 -3.25 37.95 14.15
N VAL A 126 -3.56 38.56 13.00
CA VAL A 126 -4.90 39.10 12.70
C VAL A 126 -5.78 38.02 12.06
N GLY A 127 -7.02 37.91 12.52
CA GLY A 127 -8.03 36.94 12.10
C GLY A 127 -8.32 35.89 13.16
N ASP A 128 -9.18 34.92 12.85
CA ASP A 128 -9.56 33.86 13.78
C ASP A 128 -8.45 32.79 13.89
N PRO A 129 -7.90 32.53 15.09
CA PRO A 129 -6.89 31.50 15.30
C PRO A 129 -7.45 30.07 15.39
N TYR A 130 -8.78 29.88 15.41
CA TYR A 130 -9.64 28.66 15.44
C TYR A 130 -9.09 27.36 16.08
N SER A 131 -7.94 26.83 15.63
CA SER A 131 -7.34 25.58 16.15
C SER A 131 -5.80 25.51 16.00
N PRO A 132 -5.11 24.67 16.81
CA PRO A 132 -3.69 24.39 16.65
C PRO A 132 -3.31 23.91 15.23
N HIS A 133 -4.13 23.05 14.63
CA HIS A 133 -3.96 22.57 13.25
C HIS A 133 -3.88 23.74 12.24
N ARG A 134 -4.82 24.69 12.29
CA ARG A 134 -4.80 25.83 11.35
C ARG A 134 -3.59 26.74 11.56
N ARG A 135 -3.13 26.91 12.81
CA ARG A 135 -1.89 27.66 13.09
C ARG A 135 -0.65 26.97 12.54
N SER A 136 -0.61 25.63 12.58
CA SER A 136 0.50 24.88 12.00
C SER A 136 0.56 25.07 10.48
N VAL A 137 -0.56 24.98 9.77
CA VAL A 137 -0.58 25.26 8.32
C VAL A 137 -0.19 26.72 8.03
N ALA A 138 -0.64 27.65 8.88
CA ALA A 138 -0.28 29.06 8.74
C ALA A 138 1.22 29.33 8.91
N VAL A 139 1.90 28.66 9.83
CA VAL A 139 3.36 28.86 10.00
C VAL A 139 4.13 28.38 8.76
N ARG A 140 3.73 27.27 8.14
CA ARG A 140 4.28 26.81 6.86
C ARG A 140 4.12 27.89 5.78
N ASP A 141 2.88 28.32 5.54
CA ASP A 141 2.58 29.21 4.41
C ASP A 141 3.14 30.63 4.61
N TYR A 142 3.15 31.17 5.83
CA TYR A 142 3.83 32.43 6.12
C TYR A 142 5.35 32.31 6.01
N SER A 143 5.96 31.18 6.37
CA SER A 143 7.41 30.97 6.18
C SER A 143 7.79 30.97 4.72
N ILE A 144 7.00 30.31 3.88
CA ILE A 144 7.18 30.33 2.41
C ILE A 144 6.96 31.74 1.87
N ALA A 145 5.88 32.42 2.27
CA ALA A 145 5.60 33.79 1.82
C ALA A 145 6.72 34.77 2.22
N TYR A 146 7.25 34.64 3.43
CA TYR A 146 8.37 35.42 3.92
C TYR A 146 9.61 35.17 3.07
N ASP A 147 10.06 33.92 2.89
CA ASP A 147 11.22 33.61 2.05
C ASP A 147 11.08 34.20 0.64
N LEU A 148 9.89 34.07 0.04
CA LEU A 148 9.65 34.61 -1.29
C LEU A 148 9.71 36.13 -1.32
N VAL A 149 9.09 36.86 -0.39
CA VAL A 149 8.94 38.33 -0.50
C VAL A 149 9.97 39.13 0.29
N GLN A 150 10.83 38.49 1.09
CA GLN A 150 11.84 39.15 1.90
C GLN A 150 12.72 40.17 1.13
N PRO A 151 13.15 39.89 -0.13
CA PRO A 151 13.96 40.85 -0.90
C PRO A 151 13.28 42.19 -1.19
N TYR A 152 11.94 42.25 -1.08
CA TYR A 152 11.17 43.47 -1.28
C TYR A 152 11.05 44.31 0.02
N MET A 153 11.38 43.74 1.18
CA MET A 153 11.17 44.39 2.47
C MET A 153 12.30 45.36 2.83
N SER A 154 11.97 46.43 3.55
CA SER A 154 12.97 47.21 4.27
C SER A 154 13.45 46.45 5.51
N GLU A 155 14.68 46.72 5.97
CA GLU A 155 15.25 46.11 7.17
C GLU A 155 14.33 46.20 8.40
N GLN A 156 13.65 47.33 8.59
CA GLN A 156 12.69 47.51 9.68
C GLN A 156 11.43 46.64 9.53
N THR A 157 10.96 46.46 8.30
CA THR A 157 9.77 45.62 8.02
C THR A 157 10.13 44.15 8.19
N ASP A 158 11.27 43.76 7.64
CA ASP A 158 11.86 42.43 7.76
C ASP A 158 12.00 42.00 9.22
N ALA A 159 12.66 42.83 10.05
CA ALA A 159 12.83 42.55 11.49
C ALA A 159 11.47 42.33 12.20
N LYS A 160 10.44 43.13 11.87
CA LYS A 160 9.09 42.97 12.46
C LYS A 160 8.40 41.69 12.01
N VAL A 161 8.55 41.31 10.74
CA VAL A 161 7.95 40.07 10.20
C VAL A 161 8.64 38.86 10.81
N ARG A 162 9.97 38.87 10.91
CA ARG A 162 10.76 37.80 11.56
C ARG A 162 10.34 37.59 13.01
N ASP A 163 10.21 38.67 13.80
CA ASP A 163 9.73 38.61 15.19
C ASP A 163 8.31 38.00 15.30
N LYS A 164 7.41 38.34 14.37
CA LYS A 164 6.04 37.81 14.36
C LYS A 164 5.99 36.33 13.95
N LEU A 165 6.74 35.96 12.91
CA LEU A 165 6.82 34.58 12.45
C LEU A 165 7.48 33.68 13.50
N ALA A 166 8.53 34.15 14.18
CA ALA A 166 9.17 33.44 15.28
C ALA A 166 8.22 33.19 16.47
N LYS A 167 7.34 34.14 16.82
CA LYS A 167 6.30 33.94 17.83
C LYS A 167 5.29 32.86 17.43
N LEU A 168 4.87 32.88 16.16
CA LEU A 168 3.93 31.87 15.66
C LEU A 168 4.59 30.49 15.64
N ALA A 169 5.85 30.37 15.19
CA ALA A 169 6.60 29.12 15.19
C ALA A 169 6.79 28.56 16.61
N ASP A 170 7.21 29.40 17.57
CA ASP A 170 7.31 29.00 18.97
C ASP A 170 5.96 28.56 19.56
N GLN A 171 4.88 29.27 19.23
CA GLN A 171 3.54 28.86 19.66
C GLN A 171 3.17 27.47 19.10
N VAL A 172 3.32 27.25 17.79
CA VAL A 172 3.01 25.95 17.17
C VAL A 172 3.88 24.84 17.74
N TYR A 173 5.18 25.08 17.94
CA TYR A 173 6.10 24.12 18.57
C TYR A 173 5.62 23.70 19.96
N ARG A 174 5.24 24.66 20.81
CA ARG A 174 4.72 24.38 22.16
C ARG A 174 3.37 23.66 22.12
N GLU A 175 2.54 23.94 21.13
CA GLU A 175 1.25 23.27 20.94
C GLU A 175 1.38 21.81 20.47
N LEU A 176 2.58 21.34 20.09
CA LEU A 176 2.78 19.92 19.72
C LEU A 176 2.56 18.96 20.89
N ASN A 177 2.80 19.40 22.13
CA ASN A 177 2.58 18.62 23.36
C ASN A 177 1.89 19.43 24.46
N SER A 178 1.10 20.44 24.07
CA SER A 178 0.37 21.35 24.97
C SER A 178 1.25 21.96 26.06
N ASP A 179 2.38 22.58 25.70
CA ASP A 179 3.35 23.15 26.65
C ASP A 179 3.93 22.11 27.64
N GLY A 180 3.99 20.83 27.22
CA GLY A 180 4.42 19.70 28.04
C GLY A 180 3.37 19.22 29.04
N THR A 181 2.10 19.63 28.92
CA THR A 181 1.01 19.11 29.76
C THR A 181 0.32 17.89 29.17
N ASP A 182 0.57 17.58 27.89
CA ASP A 182 -0.03 16.43 27.21
C ASP A 182 1.03 15.70 26.37
N THR A 183 1.90 14.95 27.07
CA THR A 183 3.05 14.21 26.50
C THR A 183 2.70 12.78 26.09
N ASP A 184 1.49 12.31 26.39
CA ASP A 184 1.01 10.97 26.04
C ASP A 184 0.13 10.95 24.78
N TYR A 185 -0.36 12.12 24.33
CA TYR A 185 -1.28 12.23 23.20
C TYR A 185 -0.56 12.49 21.87
N VAL A 186 -0.84 11.65 20.88
CA VAL A 186 -0.42 11.85 19.48
C VAL A 186 -1.60 11.54 18.57
N THR A 187 -1.95 12.46 17.66
CA THR A 187 -2.86 12.19 16.54
C THR A 187 -2.15 12.52 15.23
N PHE A 188 -1.72 11.48 14.51
CA PHE A 188 -0.87 11.67 13.34
C PHE A 188 -1.59 12.40 12.21
N TRP A 189 -2.72 11.88 11.76
CA TRP A 189 -3.42 12.40 10.58
C TRP A 189 -4.06 13.76 10.84
N ASP A 190 -4.69 13.96 11.99
CA ASP A 190 -5.43 15.19 12.28
C ASP A 190 -4.53 16.37 12.67
N TYR A 191 -3.31 16.11 13.16
CA TYR A 191 -2.44 17.18 13.67
C TYR A 191 -0.95 16.91 13.54
N HIS A 192 -0.38 15.97 14.31
CA HIS A 192 1.06 15.84 14.54
C HIS A 192 1.86 15.54 13.28
N GLY A 193 1.35 14.69 12.38
CA GLY A 193 1.99 14.34 11.11
C GLY A 193 2.18 15.55 10.18
N GLN A 194 1.26 16.52 10.24
CA GLN A 194 1.34 17.77 9.48
C GLN A 194 2.14 18.83 10.23
N ALA A 195 1.83 19.03 11.52
CA ALA A 195 2.34 20.14 12.32
C ALA A 195 3.87 20.08 12.53
N TYR A 196 4.43 18.89 12.70
CA TYR A 196 5.88 18.69 12.84
C TYR A 196 6.65 19.14 11.59
N ILE A 197 6.15 18.77 10.41
CA ILE A 197 6.73 19.20 9.14
C ILE A 197 6.51 20.71 8.93
N ASN A 198 5.33 21.22 9.27
CA ASN A 198 4.97 22.61 9.06
C ASN A 198 5.81 23.58 9.89
N VAL A 199 6.10 23.27 11.16
CA VAL A 199 6.97 24.14 11.99
C VAL A 199 8.42 24.10 11.51
N ALA A 200 8.86 23.00 10.90
CA ALA A 200 10.22 22.88 10.36
C ALA A 200 10.50 23.85 9.19
N PHE A 201 9.47 24.29 8.45
CA PHE A 201 9.62 25.38 7.48
C PHE A 201 10.09 26.69 8.12
N ALA A 202 9.63 27.01 9.33
CA ALA A 202 10.12 28.18 10.04
C ALA A 202 11.58 28.00 10.46
N GLY A 203 11.98 26.79 10.84
CA GLY A 203 13.37 26.45 11.12
C GLY A 203 14.30 26.67 9.91
N LEU A 204 13.82 26.33 8.70
CA LEU A 204 14.54 26.63 7.47
C LEU A 204 14.52 28.12 7.14
N ALA A 205 13.35 28.77 7.10
CA ALA A 205 13.19 30.16 6.66
C ALA A 205 13.83 31.19 7.61
N LEU A 206 13.94 30.85 8.89
CA LEU A 206 14.53 31.70 9.94
C LEU A 206 15.84 31.10 10.46
N ALA A 207 16.58 30.37 9.63
CA ALA A 207 17.81 29.67 10.01
C ALA A 207 18.83 30.54 10.77
N ASP A 208 18.89 31.83 10.44
CA ASP A 208 19.80 32.83 11.02
C ASP A 208 19.15 33.72 12.09
N TYR A 209 17.94 33.42 12.54
CA TYR A 209 17.23 34.23 13.53
C TYR A 209 17.82 34.08 14.93
N ASP A 210 18.32 35.19 15.48
CA ASP A 210 19.02 35.28 16.77
C ASP A 210 18.18 35.98 17.87
N ASN A 211 16.88 36.16 17.63
CA ASN A 211 15.95 36.83 18.54
C ASN A 211 16.36 38.27 18.93
N PRO A 212 16.55 39.16 17.94
CA PRO A 212 17.04 40.53 18.18
C PRO A 212 16.05 41.35 19.02
N GLY A 213 14.74 41.07 18.89
CA GLY A 213 13.67 41.67 19.68
C GLY A 213 13.59 41.19 21.14
N ARG A 214 14.45 40.26 21.57
CA ARG A 214 14.46 39.64 22.92
C ARG A 214 13.08 39.13 23.32
N LEU A 215 12.39 38.50 22.37
CA LEU A 215 11.10 37.89 22.58
C LEU A 215 11.20 36.74 23.58
N SER A 216 10.15 36.53 24.36
CA SER A 216 10.06 35.39 25.29
C SER A 216 9.67 34.12 24.53
N LEU A 217 10.62 33.55 23.80
CA LEU A 217 10.48 32.26 23.09
C LEU A 217 11.02 31.12 23.97
N LYS A 218 10.41 29.93 23.87
CA LYS A 218 10.93 28.69 24.51
C LYS A 218 11.69 27.79 23.53
N SER A 219 11.64 28.11 22.24
CA SER A 219 12.24 27.35 21.14
C SER A 219 12.81 28.29 20.08
N GLY A 220 13.72 27.79 19.25
CA GLY A 220 14.30 28.54 18.14
C GLY A 220 14.44 27.72 16.85
N PRO A 221 15.06 28.30 15.80
CA PRO A 221 15.15 27.69 14.47
C PRO A 221 15.68 26.24 14.46
N SER A 222 16.66 25.94 15.31
CA SER A 222 17.21 24.58 15.45
C SER A 222 16.18 23.58 16.00
N ASP A 223 15.39 23.97 16.99
CA ASP A 223 14.35 23.11 17.58
C ASP A 223 13.20 22.88 16.58
N TRP A 224 12.82 23.93 15.86
CA TRP A 224 11.79 23.86 14.83
C TRP A 224 12.20 22.95 13.68
N LEU A 225 13.44 23.06 13.19
CA LEU A 225 13.94 22.19 12.11
C LEU A 225 13.94 20.72 12.55
N LYS A 226 14.35 20.43 13.79
CA LYS A 226 14.34 19.06 14.34
C LYS A 226 12.96 18.41 14.31
N CYS A 227 11.88 19.18 14.38
CA CYS A 227 10.52 18.65 14.26
C CYS A 227 10.29 17.94 12.93
N GLY A 228 10.82 18.46 11.81
CA GLY A 228 10.67 17.85 10.49
C GLY A 228 11.79 16.89 10.11
N THR A 229 12.75 16.66 11.02
CA THR A 229 13.91 15.79 10.82
C THR A 229 14.00 14.75 11.95
N ASP A 230 14.75 15.05 13.00
CA ASP A 230 15.12 14.09 14.03
C ASP A 230 13.89 13.62 14.83
N TYR A 231 12.97 14.53 15.18
CA TYR A 231 11.79 14.16 15.95
C TYR A 231 10.80 13.35 15.12
N PHE A 232 10.73 13.66 13.81
CA PHE A 232 9.85 12.96 12.90
C PHE A 232 10.32 11.52 12.62
N PHE A 233 11.63 11.32 12.39
CA PHE A 233 12.18 10.05 11.87
C PHE A 233 13.04 9.27 12.85
N VAL A 234 13.62 9.89 13.87
CA VAL A 234 14.64 9.25 14.73
C VAL A 234 14.10 8.99 16.14
N SER A 235 13.63 10.03 16.82
CA SER A 235 13.02 9.91 18.14
C SER A 235 12.39 11.25 18.52
N ASP A 236 11.12 11.22 18.91
CA ASP A 236 10.41 12.42 19.34
C ASP A 236 10.57 12.66 20.86
N PRO A 237 11.31 13.70 21.29
CA PRO A 237 11.49 14.00 22.71
C PRO A 237 10.33 14.83 23.29
N LEU A 238 9.35 15.25 22.48
CA LEU A 238 8.21 16.03 22.97
C LEU A 238 7.13 15.16 23.63
N HIS A 239 7.12 13.86 23.35
CA HIS A 239 6.17 12.89 23.91
C HIS A 239 6.90 11.76 24.64
N ASP A 240 6.26 11.17 25.66
CA ASP A 240 6.89 10.24 26.61
C ASP A 240 7.33 8.91 25.99
N ARG A 241 6.75 8.55 24.84
CA ARG A 241 7.04 7.30 24.14
C ARG A 241 8.36 7.31 23.37
N HIS A 242 8.95 8.49 23.12
CA HIS A 242 10.19 8.63 22.34
C HIS A 242 10.19 7.94 20.96
N LYS A 243 9.00 7.68 20.42
CA LYS A 243 8.77 7.01 19.13
C LYS A 243 8.81 8.07 18.01
N PRO A 244 9.49 7.80 16.88
CA PRO A 244 9.39 8.66 15.69
C PRO A 244 7.93 8.94 15.31
N ILE A 245 7.58 10.21 15.07
CA ILE A 245 6.20 10.58 14.69
C ILE A 245 5.75 9.86 13.43
N VAL A 246 6.64 9.65 12.46
CA VAL A 246 6.35 8.95 11.19
C VAL A 246 5.74 7.55 11.39
N TYR A 247 6.12 6.83 12.46
CA TYR A 247 5.66 5.45 12.73
C TYR A 247 4.26 5.38 13.36
N TYR A 248 3.57 6.52 13.52
CA TYR A 248 2.13 6.53 13.84
C TYR A 248 1.26 6.56 12.59
N GLY A 249 1.78 7.03 11.44
CA GLY A 249 1.06 7.09 10.18
C GLY A 249 1.50 6.06 9.15
N PHE A 250 2.76 5.65 9.18
CA PHE A 250 3.33 4.81 8.13
C PHE A 250 3.92 3.51 8.68
N ASP A 251 3.78 2.45 7.90
CA ASP A 251 4.41 1.17 8.14
C ASP A 251 5.93 1.33 8.11
N ALA A 252 6.59 0.97 9.22
CA ALA A 252 8.04 1.12 9.36
C ALA A 252 8.82 0.30 8.32
N ALA A 253 8.26 -0.83 7.88
CA ALA A 253 8.94 -1.73 6.94
C ALA A 253 8.87 -1.24 5.48
N THR A 254 7.81 -0.51 5.12
CA THR A 254 7.49 -0.23 3.71
C THR A 254 7.25 1.24 3.40
N GLY A 255 6.93 2.05 4.41
CA GLY A 255 6.47 3.43 4.26
C GLY A 255 5.01 3.56 3.82
N LYS A 256 4.28 2.46 3.62
CA LYS A 256 2.85 2.49 3.27
C LYS A 256 2.03 3.17 4.36
N ASP A 257 1.06 3.99 3.95
CA ASP A 257 0.05 4.58 4.83
C ASP A 257 -0.77 3.49 5.54
N LEU A 258 -0.83 3.58 6.86
CA LEU A 258 -1.49 2.60 7.72
C LEU A 258 -3.02 2.68 7.72
N ILE A 259 -3.61 3.78 7.23
CA ILE A 259 -5.04 4.05 7.34
C ILE A 259 -5.66 4.39 6.00
N GLY A 260 -4.96 5.16 5.16
CA GLY A 260 -5.46 5.67 3.88
C GLY A 260 -5.79 7.17 3.88
N TYR A 261 -5.17 7.95 4.77
CA TYR A 261 -5.36 9.42 4.87
C TYR A 261 -4.18 10.23 4.34
N ASN A 262 -3.47 9.67 3.36
CA ASN A 262 -2.26 10.23 2.80
C ASN A 262 -2.41 11.72 2.42
N THR A 263 -3.56 12.10 1.86
CA THR A 263 -3.87 13.49 1.45
C THR A 263 -3.71 14.55 2.52
N TYR A 264 -3.78 14.18 3.80
CA TYR A 264 -3.67 15.13 4.91
C TYR A 264 -2.21 15.57 5.11
N THR A 265 -1.23 14.70 4.87
CA THR A 265 0.19 15.00 5.10
C THR A 265 0.98 15.25 3.82
N LEU A 266 0.50 14.73 2.70
CA LEU A 266 1.22 14.67 1.42
C LEU A 266 1.80 16.01 0.96
N GLU A 267 1.00 17.07 0.85
CA GLU A 267 1.49 18.38 0.37
C GLU A 267 2.63 18.91 1.25
N ASN A 268 2.48 18.79 2.57
CA ASN A 268 3.46 19.27 3.54
C ASN A 268 4.80 18.55 3.36
N MET A 269 4.75 17.22 3.22
CA MET A 269 5.93 16.37 3.06
C MET A 269 6.62 16.59 1.71
N VAL A 270 5.86 16.72 0.62
CA VAL A 270 6.41 17.00 -0.72
C VAL A 270 7.15 18.34 -0.72
N LEU A 271 6.50 19.41 -0.26
CA LEU A 271 7.13 20.73 -0.20
C LEU A 271 8.37 20.72 0.70
N PHE A 272 8.30 20.07 1.87
CA PHE A 272 9.42 20.09 2.80
C PHE A 272 10.61 19.27 2.29
N ALA A 273 10.37 18.13 1.63
CA ALA A 273 11.42 17.35 1.00
C ALA A 273 12.19 18.15 -0.05
N GLN A 274 11.47 18.94 -0.87
CA GLN A 274 12.07 19.81 -1.87
C GLN A 274 12.84 20.96 -1.23
N ALA A 275 12.23 21.65 -0.25
CA ALA A 275 12.87 22.77 0.43
C ALA A 275 14.13 22.34 1.20
N TYR A 276 14.03 21.27 1.98
CA TYR A 276 15.16 20.71 2.72
C TYR A 276 16.31 20.33 1.77
N THR A 277 15.99 19.63 0.69
CA THR A 277 17.01 19.17 -0.27
C THR A 277 17.71 20.34 -0.94
N HIS A 278 16.96 21.37 -1.34
CA HIS A 278 17.54 22.57 -1.94
C HIS A 278 18.45 23.33 -0.96
N VAL A 279 17.95 23.58 0.27
CA VAL A 279 18.67 24.37 1.28
C VAL A 279 19.93 23.68 1.79
N THR A 280 19.86 22.37 2.03
CA THR A 280 20.96 21.62 2.68
C THR A 280 21.91 20.97 1.68
N GLY A 281 21.47 20.76 0.43
CA GLY A 281 22.16 19.95 -0.57
C GLY A 281 22.08 18.44 -0.30
N GLU A 282 21.39 18.01 0.77
CA GLU A 282 21.21 16.61 1.13
C GLU A 282 19.82 16.14 0.71
N ASN A 283 19.76 15.09 -0.11
CA ASN A 283 18.49 14.55 -0.59
C ASN A 283 17.66 13.96 0.56
N TYR A 284 16.52 14.59 0.85
CA TYR A 284 15.66 14.25 1.98
C TYR A 284 15.11 12.81 1.93
N VAL A 285 14.72 12.33 0.75
CA VAL A 285 14.13 10.98 0.63
C VAL A 285 15.19 9.88 0.70
N GLU A 286 16.43 10.17 0.32
CA GLU A 286 17.55 9.23 0.50
C GLU A 286 18.08 9.26 1.94
N LYS A 287 18.01 10.41 2.62
CA LYS A 287 18.37 10.54 4.04
C LYS A 287 17.40 9.78 4.95
N TYR A 288 16.11 9.82 4.64
CA TYR A 288 15.04 9.18 5.41
C TYR A 288 14.33 8.12 4.56
N PRO A 289 14.82 6.85 4.56
CA PRO A 289 14.31 5.81 3.68
C PRO A 289 12.79 5.55 3.79
N ILE A 290 12.18 5.77 4.96
CA ILE A 290 10.74 5.65 5.12
C ILE A 290 9.96 6.66 4.26
N MET A 291 10.50 7.85 3.99
CA MET A 291 9.88 8.82 3.07
C MET A 291 9.96 8.35 1.62
N LYS A 292 11.06 7.69 1.26
CA LYS A 292 11.17 7.06 -0.06
C LYS A 292 10.17 5.92 -0.19
N GLY A 293 10.02 5.09 0.83
CA GLY A 293 8.99 4.05 0.90
C GLY A 293 7.58 4.63 0.75
N HIS A 294 7.28 5.69 1.50
CA HIS A 294 6.01 6.41 1.44
C HIS A 294 5.68 6.92 0.04
N PHE A 295 6.58 7.69 -0.58
CA PHE A 295 6.35 8.26 -1.92
C PHE A 295 6.41 7.25 -3.08
N THR A 296 6.66 5.97 -2.77
CA THR A 296 6.69 4.89 -3.77
C THR A 296 5.71 3.77 -3.45
N ALA A 297 4.93 3.87 -2.37
CA ALA A 297 4.03 2.82 -1.93
C ALA A 297 2.94 2.52 -2.97
N GLU A 298 2.36 3.56 -3.56
CA GLU A 298 1.30 3.48 -4.57
C GLU A 298 1.75 2.78 -5.86
N VAL A 299 3.06 2.69 -6.11
CA VAL A 299 3.57 1.91 -7.25
C VAL A 299 3.21 0.44 -7.09
N TRP A 300 3.41 -0.14 -5.90
CA TRP A 300 3.23 -1.58 -5.70
C TRP A 300 1.92 -1.94 -5.02
N ASP A 301 1.33 -1.05 -4.21
CA ASP A 301 0.11 -1.34 -3.46
C ASP A 301 -1.21 -1.07 -4.21
N SER A 302 -1.15 -0.27 -5.28
CA SER A 302 -2.30 0.06 -6.11
C SER A 302 -2.56 -1.05 -7.13
N TYR A 303 -3.80 -1.16 -7.58
CA TYR A 303 -4.16 -2.05 -8.66
C TYR A 303 -3.35 -1.72 -9.94
N PRO A 304 -3.17 -2.69 -10.85
CA PRO A 304 -2.39 -2.51 -12.07
C PRO A 304 -2.81 -1.34 -12.99
N ASN A 305 -4.04 -0.84 -12.86
CA ASN A 305 -4.52 0.36 -13.56
C ASN A 305 -4.21 1.69 -12.84
N GLY A 306 -3.49 1.66 -11.71
CA GLY A 306 -3.11 2.83 -10.91
C GLY A 306 -4.16 3.29 -9.89
N VAL A 307 -5.26 2.55 -9.74
CA VAL A 307 -6.29 2.85 -8.75
C VAL A 307 -5.95 2.14 -7.45
N GLU A 308 -6.07 2.82 -6.33
CA GLU A 308 -5.74 2.23 -5.03
C GLU A 308 -6.66 1.06 -4.66
N ALA A 309 -6.15 0.14 -3.86
CA ALA A 309 -6.97 -0.85 -3.19
C ALA A 309 -7.95 -0.19 -2.21
N THR A 310 -9.06 -0.85 -1.84
CA THR A 310 -10.00 -0.35 -0.81
C THR A 310 -9.56 -0.74 0.62
N TYR A 311 -8.25 -0.77 0.87
CA TYR A 311 -7.70 -1.10 2.19
C TYR A 311 -8.04 0.00 3.21
N GLU A 312 -8.57 -0.37 4.37
CA GLU A 312 -8.91 0.56 5.45
C GLU A 312 -9.81 1.72 4.94
N THR A 313 -9.30 2.96 4.96
CA THR A 313 -10.04 4.16 4.55
C THR A 313 -9.79 4.56 3.10
N LEU A 314 -9.03 3.77 2.34
CA LEU A 314 -8.83 3.97 0.90
C LEU A 314 -10.12 3.65 0.12
N LEU A 315 -10.38 4.41 -0.94
CA LEU A 315 -11.69 4.48 -1.60
C LEU A 315 -11.57 4.34 -3.13
N ASN A 316 -10.57 3.58 -3.60
CA ASN A 316 -10.22 3.47 -5.03
C ASN A 316 -9.92 4.84 -5.68
N LEU A 317 -9.10 5.63 -4.99
CA LEU A 317 -8.66 6.92 -5.48
C LEU A 317 -7.45 6.76 -6.39
N ARG A 318 -7.03 7.86 -7.01
CA ARG A 318 -5.84 7.93 -7.87
C ARG A 318 -4.95 9.08 -7.43
N PHE A 319 -3.71 8.78 -7.07
CA PHE A 319 -2.75 9.79 -6.60
C PHE A 319 -1.72 10.15 -7.67
N ASN A 320 -1.69 11.41 -8.09
CA ASN A 320 -0.77 11.88 -9.14
C ASN A 320 0.38 12.78 -8.62
N TYR A 321 0.56 12.90 -7.30
CA TYR A 321 1.61 13.75 -6.71
C TYR A 321 3.04 13.34 -7.09
N HIS A 322 3.22 12.11 -7.57
CA HIS A 322 4.49 11.50 -7.93
C HIS A 322 5.38 12.39 -8.82
N ALA A 323 4.79 13.17 -9.72
CA ALA A 323 5.55 14.10 -10.56
C ALA A 323 6.25 15.23 -9.75
N CYS A 324 5.79 15.54 -8.55
CA CYS A 324 6.42 16.52 -7.66
C CYS A 324 7.56 15.94 -6.80
N ILE A 325 7.81 14.63 -6.83
CA ILE A 325 8.89 13.98 -6.05
C ILE A 325 9.88 13.20 -6.92
N ALA A 326 9.56 12.98 -8.19
CA ALA A 326 10.35 12.12 -9.09
C ALA A 326 11.80 12.62 -9.29
N ASN A 327 12.05 13.93 -9.18
CA ASN A 327 13.40 14.51 -9.23
C ASN A 327 14.30 14.06 -8.05
N LEU A 328 13.71 13.70 -6.91
CA LEU A 328 14.43 13.26 -5.72
C LEU A 328 14.72 11.76 -5.70
N LEU A 329 14.13 10.97 -6.59
CA LEU A 329 14.31 9.52 -6.64
C LEU A 329 15.48 9.11 -7.54
N ASP A 330 16.08 7.94 -7.25
CA ASP A 330 16.99 7.25 -8.16
C ASP A 330 16.30 6.85 -9.48
N GLU A 331 17.09 6.47 -10.49
CA GLU A 331 16.58 6.17 -11.84
C GLU A 331 15.52 5.08 -11.88
N VAL A 332 15.68 4.01 -11.08
CA VAL A 332 14.76 2.87 -11.07
C VAL A 332 13.43 3.29 -10.48
N ASN A 333 13.45 3.90 -9.29
CA ASN A 333 12.24 4.36 -8.61
C ASN A 333 11.57 5.49 -9.38
N ARG A 334 12.34 6.43 -9.93
CA ARG A 334 11.85 7.51 -10.81
C ARG A 334 11.09 6.94 -12.01
N SER A 335 11.65 5.95 -12.69
CA SER A 335 11.02 5.35 -13.86
C SER A 335 9.69 4.67 -13.50
N ALA A 336 9.66 3.96 -12.37
CA ALA A 336 8.47 3.28 -11.87
C ALA A 336 7.37 4.26 -11.44
N VAL A 337 7.68 5.31 -10.66
CA VAL A 337 6.67 6.30 -10.26
C VAL A 337 6.14 7.11 -11.45
N LEU A 338 6.98 7.41 -12.45
CA LEU A 338 6.53 8.10 -13.66
C LEU A 338 5.61 7.22 -14.52
N ARG A 339 5.88 5.91 -14.57
CA ARG A 339 4.96 4.95 -15.18
C ARG A 339 3.62 4.91 -14.44
N HIS A 340 3.64 4.88 -13.10
CA HIS A 340 2.42 4.96 -12.30
C HIS A 340 1.68 6.28 -12.53
N TYR A 341 2.40 7.41 -12.57
CA TYR A 341 1.86 8.73 -12.90
C TYR A 341 1.14 8.75 -14.26
N ASP A 342 1.73 8.13 -15.29
CA ASP A 342 1.11 8.03 -16.60
C ASP A 342 -0.17 7.17 -16.56
N ASN A 343 -0.17 6.09 -15.77
CA ASN A 343 -1.35 5.23 -15.59
C ASN A 343 -2.50 5.95 -14.88
N VAL A 344 -2.24 6.66 -13.78
CA VAL A 344 -3.29 7.38 -13.04
C VAL A 344 -3.93 8.51 -13.85
N ASN A 345 -3.16 9.12 -14.75
CA ASN A 345 -3.63 10.17 -15.65
C ASN A 345 -4.23 9.64 -16.96
N ALA A 346 -4.20 8.31 -17.19
CA ALA A 346 -4.85 7.72 -18.35
C ALA A 346 -6.39 7.83 -18.25
N ASN A 347 -7.05 7.96 -19.40
CA ASN A 347 -8.51 7.99 -19.46
C ASN A 347 -9.09 6.59 -19.24
N ILE A 348 -9.84 6.42 -18.14
CA ILE A 348 -10.58 5.19 -17.81
C ILE A 348 -12.08 5.46 -18.00
N ARG A 349 -12.74 4.67 -18.86
CA ARG A 349 -14.06 5.01 -19.43
C ARG A 349 -15.23 4.96 -18.44
N TYR A 350 -15.21 4.02 -17.50
CA TYR A 350 -16.39 3.67 -16.69
C TYR A 350 -16.24 3.87 -15.19
N MET A 351 -15.17 4.52 -14.72
CA MET A 351 -15.11 4.84 -13.30
C MET A 351 -16.04 6.03 -12.99
N PRO A 352 -16.92 5.88 -11.99
CA PRO A 352 -18.00 6.82 -11.69
C PRO A 352 -17.48 8.24 -11.47
N ASP A 353 -16.40 8.38 -10.72
CA ASP A 353 -15.57 9.58 -10.68
C ASP A 353 -14.29 9.14 -9.95
N PRO A 354 -13.29 8.61 -10.66
CA PRO A 354 -12.02 8.34 -10.01
C PRO A 354 -11.36 9.70 -9.85
N SER A 355 -11.83 10.47 -8.86
CA SER A 355 -11.29 11.75 -8.50
C SER A 355 -9.79 11.51 -8.41
N THR A 356 -9.05 12.08 -9.36
CA THR A 356 -7.60 12.11 -9.25
C THR A 356 -7.36 13.01 -8.06
N GLU A 357 -7.10 12.40 -6.93
CA GLU A 357 -6.82 13.13 -5.71
C GLU A 357 -5.40 13.62 -5.83
N TRP A 358 -5.31 14.91 -6.11
CA TRP A 358 -4.11 15.66 -5.85
C TRP A 358 -4.51 16.90 -5.06
N ASN A 359 -4.27 16.81 -3.77
CA ASN A 359 -4.54 17.90 -2.86
C ASN A 359 -3.34 18.88 -2.76
N GLY A 360 -2.39 18.80 -3.71
CA GLY A 360 -1.32 19.78 -3.80
C GLY A 360 -1.82 21.07 -4.43
N GLY A 361 -1.52 22.22 -3.82
CA GLY A 361 -1.85 23.50 -4.42
C GLY A 361 -1.08 23.74 -5.72
N TYR A 362 -1.62 24.60 -6.61
CA TYR A 362 -0.94 24.98 -7.86
C TYR A 362 0.47 25.52 -7.65
N THR A 363 0.73 26.18 -6.53
CA THR A 363 2.08 26.61 -6.14
C THR A 363 3.03 25.42 -5.97
N THR A 364 2.58 24.33 -5.35
CA THR A 364 3.39 23.12 -5.13
C THR A 364 3.78 22.49 -6.46
N ALA A 365 2.86 22.23 -7.38
CA ALA A 365 3.25 21.69 -8.69
C ALA A 365 4.09 22.67 -9.50
N TYR A 366 3.81 23.97 -9.46
CA TYR A 366 4.62 24.95 -10.17
C TYR A 366 6.09 24.92 -9.71
N LEU A 367 6.33 24.72 -8.41
CA LEU A 367 7.67 24.66 -7.84
C LEU A 367 8.37 23.30 -8.05
N CYS A 368 7.61 22.20 -8.14
CA CYS A 368 8.17 20.86 -7.96
C CYS A 368 7.98 19.90 -9.16
N GLU A 369 6.98 20.11 -10.01
CA GLU A 369 6.70 19.20 -11.13
C GLU A 369 7.63 19.48 -12.31
N HIS A 370 8.64 18.64 -12.55
CA HIS A 370 9.52 18.79 -13.71
C HIS A 370 8.92 18.22 -15.00
N ASN A 371 9.47 18.64 -16.14
CA ASN A 371 9.16 18.01 -17.42
C ASN A 371 9.92 16.69 -17.56
N TYR A 372 9.18 15.58 -17.51
CA TYR A 372 9.74 14.22 -17.59
C TYR A 372 9.46 13.51 -18.91
N ASN A 373 9.06 14.22 -19.96
CA ASN A 373 8.64 13.59 -21.22
C ASN A 373 9.72 12.69 -21.85
N ASP A 374 11.00 13.01 -21.63
CA ASP A 374 12.14 12.28 -22.21
C ASP A 374 12.68 11.15 -21.32
N LEU A 375 12.07 10.87 -20.17
CA LEU A 375 12.52 9.84 -19.23
C LEU A 375 11.90 8.44 -19.50
N PRO A 376 12.52 7.33 -19.08
CA PRO A 376 11.97 5.99 -19.26
C PRO A 376 10.76 5.72 -18.35
N ARG A 377 9.83 4.85 -18.80
CA ARG A 377 8.62 4.39 -18.07
C ARG A 377 8.65 2.89 -17.78
N ASN A 378 9.77 2.43 -17.22
CA ASN A 378 10.01 1.04 -16.90
C ASN A 378 9.26 0.66 -15.61
N PRO A 379 8.72 -0.56 -15.53
CA PRO A 379 8.20 -1.08 -14.27
C PRO A 379 9.34 -1.35 -13.26
N PRO A 380 9.01 -1.52 -11.97
CA PRO A 380 9.94 -2.08 -11.00
C PRO A 380 10.52 -3.44 -11.45
N PRO A 381 11.72 -3.82 -10.95
CA PRO A 381 12.36 -5.09 -11.28
C PRO A 381 11.72 -6.31 -10.59
N TYR A 382 10.75 -6.09 -9.72
CA TYR A 382 9.95 -7.10 -9.02
C TYR A 382 8.49 -6.97 -9.44
N THR A 383 7.67 -7.98 -9.20
CA THR A 383 6.21 -7.91 -9.40
C THR A 383 5.46 -7.92 -8.07
N SER A 384 5.79 -8.86 -7.19
CA SER A 384 5.20 -8.98 -5.85
C SER A 384 6.01 -8.18 -4.81
N HIS A 385 5.32 -7.61 -3.83
CA HIS A 385 5.92 -6.96 -2.67
C HIS A 385 5.56 -7.75 -1.41
N LEU A 386 6.44 -8.69 -1.05
CA LEU A 386 6.29 -9.60 0.08
C LEU A 386 7.35 -9.30 1.15
N ASN A 387 6.93 -8.85 2.32
CA ASN A 387 7.82 -8.49 3.41
C ASN A 387 7.27 -9.00 4.76
N PRO A 388 7.99 -9.87 5.48
CA PRO A 388 7.54 -10.42 6.76
C PRO A 388 7.23 -9.40 7.85
N ASP A 389 7.77 -8.17 7.74
CA ASP A 389 7.58 -7.09 8.70
C ASP A 389 6.52 -6.07 8.24
N ALA A 390 5.95 -6.25 7.04
CA ALA A 390 4.96 -5.33 6.49
C ALA A 390 3.53 -5.67 6.94
N MET A 391 2.71 -4.62 7.05
CA MET A 391 1.29 -4.74 7.41
C MET A 391 0.38 -5.02 6.22
N PHE A 392 0.91 -4.90 5.01
CA PHE A 392 0.20 -5.10 3.76
C PHE A 392 1.11 -5.81 2.76
N GLN A 393 0.59 -6.87 2.15
CA GLN A 393 1.31 -7.71 1.20
C GLN A 393 0.66 -7.61 -0.17
N THR A 394 1.45 -7.63 -1.24
CA THR A 394 0.90 -7.70 -2.60
C THR A 394 1.59 -8.76 -3.44
N MET A 395 0.78 -9.49 -4.20
CA MET A 395 1.23 -10.48 -5.16
C MET A 395 0.71 -10.09 -6.54
N ARG A 396 1.57 -10.19 -7.56
CA ARG A 396 1.26 -9.69 -8.91
C ARG A 396 2.01 -10.51 -9.96
N ASN A 397 1.33 -10.86 -11.06
CA ASN A 397 1.96 -11.62 -12.16
C ASN A 397 2.58 -10.75 -13.26
N GLY A 398 2.42 -9.42 -13.19
CA GLY A 398 3.05 -8.49 -14.12
C GLY A 398 2.57 -7.05 -13.96
N TRP A 399 3.08 -6.15 -14.79
CA TRP A 399 2.82 -4.70 -14.68
C TRP A 399 1.88 -4.15 -15.76
N SER A 400 1.15 -5.03 -16.45
CA SER A 400 0.11 -4.62 -17.41
C SER A 400 -1.18 -4.30 -16.68
N VAL A 401 -2.04 -3.46 -17.27
CA VAL A 401 -3.35 -3.16 -16.67
C VAL A 401 -4.24 -4.40 -16.51
N ASP A 402 -3.95 -5.49 -17.22
CA ASP A 402 -4.69 -6.75 -17.17
C ASP A 402 -4.10 -7.77 -16.20
N SER A 403 -2.96 -7.45 -15.59
CA SER A 403 -2.26 -8.35 -14.69
C SER A 403 -3.12 -8.69 -13.48
N ASP A 404 -2.97 -9.93 -13.00
CA ASP A 404 -3.57 -10.36 -11.75
C ASP A 404 -2.81 -9.73 -10.59
N PHE A 405 -3.58 -9.22 -9.63
CA PHE A 405 -3.08 -8.59 -8.42
C PHE A 405 -3.93 -9.04 -7.24
N LEU A 406 -3.29 -9.48 -6.17
CA LEU A 406 -3.95 -9.77 -4.90
C LEU A 406 -3.21 -9.06 -3.78
N SER A 407 -3.97 -8.38 -2.92
CA SER A 407 -3.44 -7.83 -1.67
C SER A 407 -3.91 -8.63 -0.46
N MET A 408 -3.12 -8.64 0.61
CA MET A 408 -3.49 -9.26 1.88
C MET A 408 -3.10 -8.39 3.08
N VAL A 409 -4.01 -8.25 4.05
CA VAL A 409 -3.78 -7.49 5.29
C VAL A 409 -3.08 -8.37 6.33
N THR A 410 -1.95 -7.90 6.86
CA THR A 410 -1.13 -8.61 7.86
C THR A 410 -0.71 -7.68 8.99
N THR A 411 -1.68 -6.99 9.61
CA THR A 411 -1.41 -5.99 10.65
C THR A 411 -0.61 -6.58 11.80
N GLN A 412 0.57 -6.00 12.04
CA GLN A 412 1.52 -6.36 13.09
C GLN A 412 1.21 -5.64 14.40
N PRO A 413 1.88 -5.91 15.54
CA PRO A 413 1.60 -5.23 16.80
C PRO A 413 2.14 -3.78 16.79
N VAL A 414 1.56 -2.94 15.95
CA VAL A 414 1.81 -1.51 15.86
C VAL A 414 0.54 -0.80 16.33
N SER A 415 0.63 -0.14 17.49
CA SER A 415 -0.44 0.79 17.87
C SER A 415 -0.24 2.11 17.12
N THR A 416 -1.29 2.51 16.43
CA THR A 416 -1.42 3.82 15.79
C THR A 416 -2.18 4.79 16.68
N GLY A 417 -2.81 4.31 17.75
CA GLY A 417 -3.63 5.10 18.67
C GLY A 417 -4.98 5.48 18.07
N THR A 418 -5.43 4.76 17.04
CA THR A 418 -6.69 5.02 16.35
C THR A 418 -7.48 3.73 16.18
N THR A 419 -8.71 3.80 16.66
CA THR A 419 -9.71 2.75 16.54
C THR A 419 -9.96 2.35 15.09
N ARG A 420 -9.79 3.25 14.12
CA ARG A 420 -10.13 2.97 12.72
C ARG A 420 -9.33 1.82 12.09
N LEU A 421 -8.06 1.67 12.45
CA LEU A 421 -7.22 0.55 12.02
C LEU A 421 -7.39 -0.66 12.95
N GLU A 422 -7.50 -0.40 14.25
CA GLU A 422 -7.38 -1.42 15.29
C GLU A 422 -8.64 -2.28 15.45
N ILE A 423 -9.83 -1.82 15.05
CA ILE A 423 -11.11 -2.55 15.25
C ILE A 423 -11.68 -3.21 14.00
N ARG A 424 -11.09 -3.02 12.81
CA ARG A 424 -11.58 -3.67 11.60
C ARG A 424 -11.32 -5.17 11.64
N ALA A 425 -12.31 -5.93 11.19
CA ALA A 425 -12.28 -7.40 11.14
C ALA A 425 -11.81 -7.92 9.77
N ASP A 426 -10.72 -7.35 9.27
CA ASP A 426 -10.12 -7.55 7.93
C ASP A 426 -8.74 -8.22 8.00
N GLN A 427 -8.32 -8.69 9.17
CA GLN A 427 -7.06 -9.41 9.34
C GLN A 427 -7.02 -10.65 8.44
N LEU A 428 -5.90 -10.84 7.73
CA LEU A 428 -5.75 -11.85 6.67
C LEU A 428 -6.74 -11.69 5.49
N GLY A 429 -7.51 -10.61 5.45
CA GLY A 429 -8.44 -10.29 4.37
C GLY A 429 -7.71 -10.02 3.07
N ILE A 430 -8.35 -10.40 1.95
CA ILE A 430 -7.77 -10.24 0.61
C ILE A 430 -8.62 -9.35 -0.30
N GLN A 431 -7.99 -8.79 -1.32
CA GLN A 431 -8.67 -8.16 -2.46
C GLN A 431 -8.07 -8.72 -3.74
N TYR A 432 -8.87 -8.89 -4.79
CA TYR A 432 -8.42 -9.47 -6.05
C TYR A 432 -8.83 -8.60 -7.23
N TYR A 433 -7.83 -8.22 -8.02
CA TYR A 433 -7.96 -7.56 -9.30
C TYR A 433 -7.41 -8.48 -10.40
N GLY A 434 -8.13 -8.57 -11.52
CA GLY A 434 -7.70 -9.35 -12.68
C GLY A 434 -8.37 -8.86 -13.95
N LYS A 435 -7.66 -8.98 -15.09
CA LYS A 435 -8.18 -8.61 -16.43
C LYS A 435 -8.76 -7.19 -16.50
N GLY A 436 -8.10 -6.24 -15.85
CA GLY A 436 -8.51 -4.84 -15.92
C GLY A 436 -9.56 -4.42 -14.88
N ASN A 437 -10.00 -5.30 -13.97
CA ASN A 437 -11.12 -5.02 -13.07
C ASN A 437 -10.88 -5.47 -11.63
N ILE A 438 -11.54 -4.80 -10.67
CA ILE A 438 -11.71 -5.30 -9.31
C ILE A 438 -12.75 -6.43 -9.33
N LEU A 439 -12.37 -7.63 -8.89
CA LEU A 439 -13.22 -8.82 -8.96
C LEU A 439 -13.63 -9.30 -7.57
N LEU A 440 -12.79 -9.09 -6.56
CA LEU A 440 -13.12 -9.22 -5.14
C LEU A 440 -12.66 -7.95 -4.42
N ALA A 441 -13.60 -7.19 -3.86
CA ALA A 441 -13.32 -5.92 -3.20
C ALA A 441 -13.31 -6.05 -1.67
N ASP A 442 -12.59 -5.15 -1.00
CA ASP A 442 -12.94 -4.78 0.37
C ASP A 442 -14.19 -3.86 0.33
N GLY A 443 -15.00 -3.87 1.37
CA GLY A 443 -16.18 -3.04 1.47
C GLY A 443 -15.87 -1.55 1.62
N GLY A 444 -14.69 -1.19 2.13
CA GLY A 444 -14.31 0.20 2.38
C GLY A 444 -15.20 0.90 3.41
N GLU A 445 -15.09 2.23 3.52
CA GLU A 445 -15.88 3.02 4.46
C GLU A 445 -17.20 3.52 3.86
N ASN A 446 -18.33 2.88 4.19
CA ASN A 446 -19.63 3.44 3.84
C ASN A 446 -19.92 4.71 4.66
N LYS A 447 -20.11 5.85 3.99
CA LYS A 447 -20.19 7.18 4.64
C LYS A 447 -21.53 7.87 4.45
N TRP A 448 -22.16 7.67 3.31
CA TRP A 448 -23.19 8.57 2.81
C TRP A 448 -24.60 7.98 2.85
N VAL A 449 -24.70 6.65 2.86
CA VAL A 449 -25.98 5.94 2.81
C VAL A 449 -26.05 4.84 3.87
N ARG A 450 -27.28 4.60 4.36
CA ARG A 450 -27.72 3.52 5.28
C ARG A 450 -26.65 2.98 6.26
N ASN A 451 -26.86 3.22 7.55
CA ASN A 451 -26.05 2.67 8.65
C ASN A 451 -24.54 2.91 8.43
N PRO A 452 -24.05 4.17 8.47
CA PRO A 452 -22.63 4.46 8.35
C PRO A 452 -21.84 3.67 9.42
N ASP A 453 -21.02 2.71 8.99
CA ASP A 453 -20.34 1.73 9.84
C ASP A 453 -18.83 1.69 9.58
N TYR A 454 -18.32 2.59 8.72
CA TYR A 454 -16.90 2.75 8.39
C TYR A 454 -16.19 1.42 8.07
N GLY A 455 -16.92 0.42 7.56
CA GLY A 455 -16.36 -0.85 7.13
C GLY A 455 -15.76 -1.71 8.24
N MET A 456 -16.25 -1.65 9.48
CA MET A 456 -15.63 -2.39 10.60
C MET A 456 -15.99 -3.89 10.61
N ALA A 457 -17.22 -4.22 10.22
CA ALA A 457 -17.75 -5.58 10.33
C ALA A 457 -17.10 -6.58 9.36
N PRO A 458 -16.93 -7.87 9.75
CA PRO A 458 -16.25 -8.86 8.91
C PRO A 458 -16.96 -9.10 7.58
N VAL A 459 -18.26 -8.80 7.51
CA VAL A 459 -19.03 -8.85 6.27
C VAL A 459 -18.41 -7.97 5.18
N TYR A 460 -17.71 -6.88 5.53
CA TYR A 460 -17.02 -5.99 4.60
C TYR A 460 -15.73 -6.57 4.00
N HIS A 461 -15.26 -7.74 4.44
CA HIS A 461 -13.93 -8.22 4.07
C HIS A 461 -13.96 -9.65 3.52
N ASN A 462 -12.98 -10.01 2.67
CA ASN A 462 -12.82 -11.38 2.15
C ASN A 462 -12.02 -12.23 3.15
N VAL A 463 -12.61 -12.52 4.31
CA VAL A 463 -11.99 -13.19 5.47
C VAL A 463 -12.64 -14.54 5.77
N VAL A 464 -12.05 -15.29 6.70
CA VAL A 464 -12.71 -16.43 7.34
C VAL A 464 -13.44 -15.95 8.60
N VAL A 465 -14.72 -16.25 8.71
CA VAL A 465 -15.53 -16.01 9.90
C VAL A 465 -16.06 -17.33 10.45
N PHE A 466 -16.56 -17.31 11.68
CA PHE A 466 -16.99 -18.53 12.36
C PHE A 466 -18.27 -18.32 13.17
N GLU A 467 -19.08 -19.37 13.25
CA GLU A 467 -20.26 -19.45 14.12
C GLU A 467 -19.99 -20.41 15.27
N ASN A 468 -20.57 -20.12 16.43
CA ASN A 468 -20.55 -21.04 17.56
C ASN A 468 -21.83 -21.90 17.57
N PRO A 469 -21.75 -23.20 17.20
CA PRO A 469 -22.93 -24.08 17.20
C PRO A 469 -23.46 -24.40 18.61
N ARG A 470 -22.66 -24.16 19.66
CA ARG A 470 -23.03 -24.40 21.06
C ARG A 470 -23.81 -23.22 21.63
N GLN A 471 -23.42 -22.00 21.27
CA GLN A 471 -24.03 -20.76 21.71
C GLN A 471 -23.97 -19.72 20.59
N PRO A 472 -25.03 -19.57 19.77
CA PRO A 472 -25.02 -18.65 18.65
C PRO A 472 -24.68 -17.21 19.06
N PHE A 473 -23.88 -16.53 18.24
CA PHE A 473 -23.57 -15.12 18.43
C PHE A 473 -24.82 -14.23 18.24
N PRO A 474 -24.78 -12.98 18.74
CA PRO A 474 -25.75 -11.96 18.38
C PRO A 474 -25.84 -11.78 16.86
N VAL A 475 -26.98 -11.28 16.40
CA VAL A 475 -27.14 -10.92 14.98
C VAL A 475 -26.28 -9.70 14.70
N ASP A 476 -25.41 -9.80 13.71
CA ASP A 476 -24.66 -8.67 13.17
C ASP A 476 -25.60 -7.80 12.32
N ALA A 477 -25.67 -6.51 12.63
CA ALA A 477 -26.56 -5.57 11.96
C ALA A 477 -26.13 -5.29 10.50
N ALA A 478 -24.86 -5.46 10.16
CA ALA A 478 -24.35 -5.21 8.82
C ALA A 478 -24.62 -6.37 7.84
N SER A 479 -24.74 -7.60 8.35
CA SER A 479 -24.97 -8.80 7.54
C SER A 479 -26.31 -9.51 7.76
N GLY A 480 -26.93 -9.33 8.93
CA GLY A 480 -28.05 -10.14 9.40
C GLY A 480 -27.65 -11.54 9.88
N GLY A 481 -26.35 -11.88 9.83
CA GLY A 481 -25.81 -13.20 10.20
C GLY A 481 -25.48 -13.33 11.68
N ARG A 482 -25.15 -14.56 12.11
CA ARG A 482 -24.74 -14.89 13.49
C ARG A 482 -23.33 -15.49 13.53
N PHE A 483 -22.39 -14.76 12.94
CA PHE A 483 -20.97 -15.12 12.87
C PHE A 483 -20.11 -13.95 13.34
N VAL A 484 -18.85 -14.24 13.65
CA VAL A 484 -17.86 -13.24 14.03
C VAL A 484 -16.52 -13.54 13.33
N GLY A 485 -15.65 -12.53 13.19
CA GLY A 485 -14.30 -12.66 12.62
C GLY A 485 -13.20 -12.45 13.66
N GLY A 486 -11.93 -12.60 13.25
CA GLY A 486 -10.79 -12.24 14.10
C GLY A 486 -10.77 -10.74 14.42
N SER A 487 -10.43 -10.39 15.67
CA SER A 487 -10.24 -8.99 16.10
C SER A 487 -8.78 -8.61 16.02
N LYS A 488 -8.41 -7.60 15.22
CA LYS A 488 -7.06 -7.02 15.30
C LYS A 488 -6.77 -6.51 16.71
N GLY A 489 -7.71 -5.78 17.31
CA GLY A 489 -7.53 -5.15 18.61
C GLY A 489 -8.70 -4.28 19.05
N ASP A 490 -8.40 -3.29 19.89
CA ASP A 490 -9.32 -2.25 20.34
C ASP A 490 -8.64 -0.87 20.30
N ALA A 491 -9.30 0.17 20.83
CA ALA A 491 -8.77 1.53 20.88
C ALA A 491 -7.39 1.68 21.59
N SER A 492 -6.97 0.66 22.33
CA SER A 492 -5.72 0.62 23.08
C SER A 492 -4.57 -0.02 22.27
N GLY A 493 -4.85 -0.58 21.10
CA GLY A 493 -3.86 -1.25 20.25
C GLY A 493 -4.30 -2.59 19.69
N VAL A 494 -3.41 -3.16 18.87
CA VAL A 494 -3.53 -4.50 18.29
C VAL A 494 -3.28 -5.56 19.37
N THR A 495 -4.28 -6.40 19.66
CA THR A 495 -4.22 -7.52 20.62
C THR A 495 -4.05 -8.87 19.94
N THR A 496 -4.50 -9.02 18.69
CA THR A 496 -4.34 -10.22 17.87
C THR A 496 -3.58 -9.87 16.58
N PRO A 497 -2.26 -9.67 16.65
CA PRO A 497 -1.48 -9.37 15.46
C PRO A 497 -1.42 -10.60 14.54
N ALA A 498 -1.34 -10.36 13.23
CA ALA A 498 -0.93 -11.40 12.29
C ALA A 498 0.58 -11.48 12.27
N ARG A 499 1.07 -12.68 11.98
CA ARG A 499 2.48 -12.95 11.72
C ARG A 499 2.63 -13.49 10.32
N VAL A 500 3.48 -12.86 9.50
CA VAL A 500 3.90 -13.46 8.23
C VAL A 500 4.97 -14.49 8.54
N SER A 501 4.60 -15.77 8.50
CA SER A 501 5.51 -16.87 8.84
C SER A 501 6.37 -17.32 7.67
N ARG A 502 5.95 -17.02 6.42
CA ARG A 502 6.68 -17.43 5.22
C ARG A 502 6.46 -16.48 4.04
N THR A 503 7.55 -16.10 3.38
CA THR A 503 7.54 -15.54 2.02
C THR A 503 8.50 -16.34 1.15
N VAL A 504 8.09 -16.67 -0.07
CA VAL A 504 8.95 -17.31 -1.08
C VAL A 504 8.72 -16.62 -2.40
N THR A 505 9.80 -16.28 -3.09
CA THR A 505 9.75 -15.72 -4.45
C THR A 505 10.73 -16.46 -5.33
N THR A 506 10.23 -17.07 -6.39
CA THR A 506 11.01 -17.70 -7.45
C THR A 506 10.43 -17.28 -8.81
N PRO A 507 11.16 -17.47 -9.92
CA PRO A 507 10.61 -17.17 -11.24
C PRO A 507 9.29 -17.89 -11.57
N TRP A 508 9.01 -19.02 -10.92
CA TRP A 508 7.86 -19.88 -11.22
C TRP A 508 6.74 -19.84 -10.16
N MET A 509 7.00 -19.29 -8.98
CA MET A 509 6.06 -19.30 -7.86
C MET A 509 6.38 -18.20 -6.83
N ASP A 510 5.35 -17.44 -6.46
CA ASP A 510 5.34 -16.68 -5.20
C ASP A 510 4.46 -17.37 -4.14
N ILE A 511 4.89 -17.32 -2.88
CA ILE A 511 4.20 -17.92 -1.73
C ILE A 511 4.21 -16.92 -0.58
N LEU A 512 3.04 -16.74 0.03
CA LEU A 512 2.85 -15.96 1.24
C LEU A 512 2.05 -16.77 2.24
N THR A 513 2.59 -17.01 3.44
CA THR A 513 1.85 -17.61 4.56
C THR A 513 1.80 -16.60 5.71
N ALA A 514 0.60 -16.36 6.22
CA ALA A 514 0.39 -15.57 7.42
C ALA A 514 -0.59 -16.26 8.38
N GLU A 515 -0.41 -16.02 9.67
CA GLU A 515 -1.11 -16.69 10.75
C GLU A 515 -1.65 -15.69 11.79
N GLU A 516 -2.77 -16.03 12.41
CA GLU A 516 -3.44 -15.27 13.49
C GLU A 516 -3.93 -16.24 14.57
N HIS A 517 -3.74 -15.89 15.85
CA HIS A 517 -4.23 -16.67 17.00
C HIS A 517 -5.48 -16.02 17.61
N ILE A 518 -6.66 -16.42 17.17
CA ILE A 518 -7.92 -15.73 17.48
C ILE A 518 -8.43 -16.17 18.85
N THR A 519 -8.48 -15.23 19.81
CA THR A 519 -9.01 -15.48 21.16
C THR A 519 -10.33 -14.76 21.45
N GLY A 520 -10.69 -13.80 20.61
CA GLY A 520 -11.96 -13.09 20.64
C GLY A 520 -12.27 -12.38 19.32
N SER A 521 -13.29 -11.53 19.36
CA SER A 521 -13.82 -10.78 18.22
C SER A 521 -14.21 -9.36 18.66
N PRO A 522 -14.16 -8.31 17.82
CA PRO A 522 -14.43 -6.97 18.31
C PRO A 522 -15.89 -6.84 18.74
N ASN A 523 -16.16 -6.16 19.86
CA ASN A 523 -17.51 -5.63 20.06
C ASN A 523 -17.68 -4.40 19.18
N TRP A 524 -18.82 -4.31 18.50
CA TRP A 524 -19.10 -3.26 17.53
C TRP A 524 -19.24 -1.84 18.13
N THR A 525 -18.94 -1.68 19.42
CA THR A 525 -18.82 -0.38 20.10
C THR A 525 -17.36 0.06 20.30
N GLY A 526 -16.38 -0.79 19.95
CA GLY A 526 -14.94 -0.50 20.12
C GLY A 526 -14.46 -0.47 21.57
N GLU A 527 -15.27 -0.98 22.50
CA GLU A 527 -15.00 -0.87 23.95
C GLU A 527 -14.40 -2.15 24.54
N LYS A 528 -14.72 -3.35 24.03
CA LYS A 528 -14.27 -4.66 24.56
C LYS A 528 -14.35 -5.79 23.54
N GLU A 529 -13.39 -6.70 23.55
CA GLU A 529 -13.46 -7.94 22.77
C GLU A 529 -14.54 -8.91 23.32
N ILE A 530 -15.27 -9.59 22.42
CA ILE A 530 -16.13 -10.74 22.71
C ILE A 530 -15.23 -11.99 22.73
N PRO A 531 -14.98 -12.62 23.90
CA PRO A 531 -14.10 -13.78 23.97
C PRO A 531 -14.71 -14.99 23.28
N LEU A 532 -13.88 -15.81 22.64
CA LEU A 532 -14.29 -17.10 22.10
C LEU A 532 -14.35 -18.16 23.20
N SER A 533 -15.25 -19.16 23.05
CA SER A 533 -15.30 -20.29 23.99
C SER A 533 -14.06 -21.18 23.92
N SER A 534 -13.35 -21.14 22.77
CA SER A 534 -12.05 -21.76 22.55
C SER A 534 -11.30 -20.96 21.48
N PRO A 535 -9.98 -20.75 21.61
CA PRO A 535 -9.19 -20.10 20.56
C PRO A 535 -9.20 -20.87 19.23
N ILE A 536 -8.91 -20.16 18.14
CA ILE A 536 -8.74 -20.71 16.79
C ILE A 536 -7.40 -20.21 16.23
N ASP A 537 -6.55 -21.13 15.80
CA ASP A 537 -5.35 -20.82 15.03
C ASP A 537 -5.72 -20.79 13.55
N LEU A 538 -5.67 -19.61 12.93
CA LEU A 538 -5.97 -19.42 11.51
C LEU A 538 -4.67 -19.15 10.74
N GLU A 539 -4.37 -20.00 9.77
CA GLU A 539 -3.30 -19.79 8.78
C GLU A 539 -3.93 -19.59 7.39
N ARG A 540 -3.50 -18.53 6.70
CA ARG A 540 -3.81 -18.30 5.29
C ARG A 540 -2.53 -18.33 4.48
N THR A 541 -2.48 -19.23 3.50
CA THR A 541 -1.42 -19.30 2.50
C THR A 541 -1.96 -18.88 1.13
N VAL A 542 -1.28 -17.96 0.45
CA VAL A 542 -1.54 -17.59 -0.94
C VAL A 542 -0.40 -18.07 -1.83
N LEU A 543 -0.72 -18.79 -2.90
CA LEU A 543 0.23 -19.19 -3.95
C LEU A 543 -0.12 -18.48 -5.25
N LEU A 544 0.91 -17.97 -5.94
CA LEU A 544 0.82 -17.40 -7.28
C LEU A 544 1.79 -18.14 -8.22
N PRO A 545 1.31 -19.14 -8.99
CA PRO A 545 2.09 -19.73 -10.07
C PRO A 545 2.29 -18.74 -11.22
N GLU A 546 3.41 -18.82 -11.95
CA GLU A 546 3.72 -17.89 -13.05
C GLU A 546 2.66 -17.81 -14.16
N ASP A 547 1.90 -18.89 -14.39
CA ASP A 547 0.92 -19.00 -15.48
C ASP A 547 -0.42 -18.28 -15.17
N GLY A 548 -0.53 -17.60 -14.02
CA GLY A 548 -1.56 -16.60 -13.75
C GLY A 548 -2.88 -17.16 -13.23
N TYR A 549 -3.00 -17.27 -11.90
CA TYR A 549 -4.20 -17.34 -11.09
C TYR A 549 -3.77 -17.40 -9.61
N PHE A 550 -4.68 -17.22 -8.65
CA PHE A 550 -4.34 -17.34 -7.23
C PHE A 550 -4.91 -18.61 -6.60
N LEU A 551 -4.14 -19.21 -5.71
CA LEU A 551 -4.62 -20.25 -4.78
C LEU A 551 -4.62 -19.65 -3.37
N VAL A 552 -5.77 -19.69 -2.71
CA VAL A 552 -5.96 -19.30 -1.31
C VAL A 552 -6.23 -20.55 -0.50
N ILE A 553 -5.37 -20.81 0.48
CA ILE A 553 -5.39 -22.01 1.31
C ILE A 553 -5.64 -21.54 2.73
N ASP A 554 -6.80 -21.89 3.28
CA ASP A 554 -7.18 -21.56 4.64
C ASP A 554 -7.11 -22.82 5.51
N ARG A 555 -6.33 -22.73 6.60
CA ARG A 555 -6.27 -23.74 7.65
C ARG A 555 -6.72 -23.10 8.94
N ALA A 556 -7.82 -23.58 9.51
CA ALA A 556 -8.25 -23.16 10.84
C ALA A 556 -8.23 -24.37 11.77
N GLU A 557 -7.53 -24.30 12.90
CA GLU A 557 -7.42 -25.39 13.85
C GLU A 557 -7.85 -24.93 15.24
N GLY A 558 -8.59 -25.79 15.96
CA GLY A 558 -9.12 -25.47 17.27
C GLY A 558 -9.42 -26.72 18.12
N SER A 559 -9.69 -26.49 19.40
CA SER A 559 -10.00 -27.58 20.34
C SER A 559 -11.48 -28.00 20.32
N GLU A 560 -12.39 -27.06 19.98
CA GLU A 560 -13.83 -27.27 19.86
C GLU A 560 -14.30 -27.18 18.40
N PRO A 561 -15.45 -27.80 18.03
CA PRO A 561 -15.99 -27.68 16.68
C PRO A 561 -16.59 -26.29 16.39
N TRP A 562 -16.25 -25.66 15.27
CA TRP A 562 -16.83 -24.41 14.79
C TRP A 562 -17.50 -24.63 13.43
N ILE A 563 -18.41 -23.73 13.06
CA ILE A 563 -18.85 -23.64 11.66
C ILE A 563 -18.04 -22.52 11.03
N TYR A 564 -17.29 -22.83 9.99
CA TYR A 564 -16.46 -21.85 9.29
C TYR A 564 -17.18 -21.32 8.06
N ARG A 565 -17.01 -20.03 7.76
CA ARG A 565 -17.47 -19.40 6.52
C ARG A 565 -16.33 -18.63 5.87
N ASN A 566 -16.08 -18.87 4.59
CA ASN A 566 -15.24 -18.00 3.79
C ASN A 566 -16.13 -16.94 3.12
N ILE A 567 -15.81 -15.67 3.31
CA ILE A 567 -16.53 -14.55 2.72
C ILE A 567 -15.87 -14.16 1.40
N TRP A 568 -16.69 -13.97 0.36
CA TRP A 568 -16.29 -13.45 -0.93
C TRP A 568 -17.19 -12.28 -1.33
N ARG A 569 -16.61 -11.18 -1.78
CA ARG A 569 -17.31 -9.96 -2.17
C ARG A 569 -17.10 -9.66 -3.66
N PRO A 570 -17.83 -10.34 -4.56
CA PRO A 570 -17.77 -10.03 -5.98
C PRO A 570 -18.05 -8.55 -6.24
N ALA A 571 -17.23 -7.93 -7.07
CA ALA A 571 -17.29 -6.49 -7.35
C ALA A 571 -17.00 -6.19 -8.84
N SER A 572 -17.16 -4.93 -9.22
CA SER A 572 -16.75 -4.41 -10.52
C SER A 572 -16.64 -2.90 -10.43
N PHE A 573 -15.67 -2.30 -11.13
CA PHE A 573 -15.64 -0.85 -11.33
C PHE A 573 -16.79 -0.34 -12.20
N GLU A 574 -17.46 -1.22 -12.94
CA GLU A 574 -18.70 -0.90 -13.62
C GLU A 574 -19.85 -0.87 -12.61
N ILE A 575 -20.38 0.32 -12.31
CA ILE A 575 -21.45 0.51 -11.34
C ILE A 575 -22.63 1.32 -11.90
N VAL A 576 -23.81 1.09 -11.33
CA VAL A 576 -24.88 2.08 -11.30
C VAL A 576 -24.64 2.96 -10.08
N LYS A 577 -24.38 4.25 -10.30
CA LYS A 577 -24.14 5.23 -9.23
C LYS A 577 -25.34 5.37 -8.29
N THR A 578 -25.05 5.60 -7.03
CA THR A 578 -26.04 6.07 -6.06
C THR A 578 -26.43 7.52 -6.34
N LEU A 579 -27.73 7.82 -6.29
CA LEU A 579 -28.24 9.16 -6.57
C LEU A 579 -28.70 9.89 -5.30
N SER A 580 -29.10 9.13 -4.27
CA SER A 580 -29.52 9.65 -2.97
C SER A 580 -29.56 8.51 -1.93
N PRO A 581 -29.66 8.80 -0.61
CA PRO A 581 -29.77 7.76 0.41
C PRO A 581 -30.99 6.83 0.27
N GLY A 582 -32.04 7.27 -0.45
CA GLY A 582 -33.22 6.46 -0.78
C GLY A 582 -33.12 5.71 -2.12
N ASN A 583 -32.13 6.02 -2.94
CA ASN A 583 -31.90 5.43 -4.26
C ASN A 583 -30.41 5.03 -4.39
N ILE A 584 -30.10 3.90 -3.76
CA ILE A 584 -28.76 3.34 -3.70
C ILE A 584 -28.51 2.53 -4.97
N GLY A 585 -27.35 2.79 -5.56
CA GLY A 585 -26.81 2.15 -6.74
C GLY A 585 -26.32 0.72 -6.47
N ARG A 586 -25.60 0.15 -7.43
CA ARG A 586 -25.12 -1.24 -7.36
C ARG A 586 -23.93 -1.49 -8.26
N VAL A 587 -23.11 -2.49 -7.94
CA VAL A 587 -22.16 -3.06 -8.90
C VAL A 587 -22.91 -3.74 -10.06
N ILE A 588 -22.34 -3.68 -11.26
CA ILE A 588 -22.89 -4.36 -12.44
C ILE A 588 -22.19 -5.71 -12.60
N GLY A 589 -22.95 -6.79 -12.46
CA GLY A 589 -22.48 -8.13 -12.76
C GLY A 589 -23.52 -9.21 -12.48
N ASP A 590 -23.31 -10.35 -13.13
CA ASP A 590 -24.14 -11.54 -13.02
C ASP A 590 -23.45 -12.58 -12.12
N LEU A 591 -24.20 -13.10 -11.15
CA LEU A 591 -23.75 -14.15 -10.25
C LEU A 591 -24.37 -15.48 -10.65
N SER A 592 -23.53 -16.52 -10.73
CA SER A 592 -23.97 -17.91 -10.86
C SER A 592 -23.44 -18.75 -9.70
N LEU A 593 -24.30 -19.59 -9.11
CA LEU A 593 -23.97 -20.48 -8.01
C LEU A 593 -24.09 -21.93 -8.50
N GLY A 594 -22.97 -22.67 -8.56
CA GLY A 594 -22.95 -24.04 -9.05
C GLY A 594 -23.53 -24.23 -10.46
N GLY A 595 -23.29 -23.27 -11.35
CA GLY A 595 -23.81 -23.25 -12.72
C GLY A 595 -25.23 -22.70 -12.90
N TYR A 596 -25.90 -22.26 -11.84
CA TYR A 596 -27.23 -21.65 -11.90
C TYR A 596 -27.15 -20.14 -11.67
N ARG A 597 -27.71 -19.35 -12.59
CA ARG A 597 -27.83 -17.89 -12.41
C ARG A 597 -28.65 -17.58 -11.15
N TYR A 598 -28.15 -16.68 -10.31
CA TYR A 598 -28.80 -16.26 -9.07
C TYR A 598 -29.06 -14.75 -9.07
N ASP A 599 -30.32 -14.35 -8.86
CA ASP A 599 -30.69 -12.93 -8.77
C ASP A 599 -30.38 -12.38 -7.37
N TRP A 600 -29.13 -11.96 -7.19
CA TRP A 600 -28.67 -11.37 -5.94
C TRP A 600 -29.29 -9.99 -5.65
N GLN A 601 -29.79 -9.29 -6.67
CA GLN A 601 -30.36 -7.95 -6.50
C GLN A 601 -31.71 -8.00 -5.79
N ALA A 602 -32.46 -9.10 -5.99
CA ALA A 602 -33.73 -9.37 -5.32
C ALA A 602 -33.59 -9.68 -3.82
N ALA A 603 -32.40 -10.00 -3.33
CA ALA A 603 -32.17 -10.22 -1.90
C ALA A 603 -32.44 -8.94 -1.09
N ASP A 604 -32.89 -9.08 0.16
CA ASP A 604 -33.04 -7.93 1.04
C ASP A 604 -31.68 -7.43 1.53
N TYR A 605 -31.60 -6.13 1.83
CA TYR A 605 -30.37 -5.54 2.36
C TYR A 605 -30.09 -6.05 3.79
N ALA A 606 -28.84 -6.44 4.05
CA ALA A 606 -28.37 -6.92 5.35
C ALA A 606 -29.20 -8.10 5.91
N VAL A 607 -29.57 -9.03 5.02
CA VAL A 607 -30.23 -10.29 5.38
C VAL A 607 -29.37 -11.45 4.89
N ASP A 608 -29.01 -12.35 5.81
CA ASP A 608 -28.25 -13.57 5.55
C ASP A 608 -29.19 -14.66 4.98
N VAL A 609 -29.12 -14.89 3.67
CA VAL A 609 -30.03 -15.80 2.95
C VAL A 609 -29.36 -17.15 2.67
N ASP A 610 -29.92 -18.24 3.21
CA ASP A 610 -29.57 -19.59 2.77
C ASP A 610 -30.13 -19.84 1.36
N THR A 611 -29.24 -20.07 0.39
CA THR A 611 -29.64 -20.26 -1.01
C THR A 611 -30.21 -21.66 -1.28
N GLY A 612 -30.02 -22.61 -0.35
CA GLY A 612 -30.31 -24.03 -0.55
C GLY A 612 -29.32 -24.75 -1.49
N ILE A 613 -28.29 -24.06 -1.98
CA ILE A 613 -27.30 -24.61 -2.90
C ILE A 613 -26.08 -25.10 -2.13
N VAL A 614 -25.65 -26.33 -2.42
CA VAL A 614 -24.36 -26.88 -2.00
C VAL A 614 -23.49 -27.03 -3.23
N THR A 615 -22.38 -26.29 -3.29
CA THR A 615 -21.49 -26.24 -4.46
C THR A 615 -20.06 -25.95 -4.04
N GLU A 616 -19.13 -26.21 -4.95
CA GLU A 616 -17.70 -25.89 -4.81
C GLU A 616 -17.40 -24.51 -5.40
N HIS A 617 -18.29 -23.92 -6.18
CA HIS A 617 -17.95 -22.69 -6.90
C HIS A 617 -19.11 -21.73 -7.11
N PHE A 618 -18.72 -20.48 -7.31
CA PHE A 618 -19.54 -19.46 -7.96
C PHE A 618 -18.76 -18.83 -9.11
N GLU A 619 -19.51 -18.21 -10.03
CA GLU A 619 -18.98 -17.45 -11.16
C GLU A 619 -19.55 -16.03 -11.10
N TRP A 620 -18.71 -15.05 -11.37
CA TRP A 620 -19.05 -13.64 -11.44
C TRP A 620 -18.65 -13.09 -12.81
N SER A 621 -19.63 -12.62 -13.58
CA SER A 621 -19.42 -12.04 -14.91
C SER A 621 -19.72 -10.55 -14.90
N THR A 622 -18.83 -9.74 -15.48
CA THR A 622 -18.95 -8.28 -15.53
C THR A 622 -18.21 -7.71 -16.76
N THR A 623 -18.21 -6.40 -16.92
CA THR A 623 -17.36 -5.69 -17.88
C THR A 623 -16.29 -4.91 -17.14
N ASN A 624 -15.05 -4.95 -17.62
CA ASN A 624 -14.01 -4.10 -17.06
C ASN A 624 -14.19 -2.63 -17.54
N PRO A 625 -13.48 -1.66 -16.92
CA PRO A 625 -13.53 -0.24 -17.31
C PRO A 625 -13.08 0.07 -18.73
N TYR A 626 -12.56 -0.91 -19.46
CA TYR A 626 -12.13 -0.79 -20.85
C TYR A 626 -13.18 -1.34 -21.85
N GLY A 627 -14.28 -1.90 -21.34
CA GLY A 627 -15.38 -2.44 -22.14
C GLY A 627 -15.24 -3.91 -22.52
N ASN A 628 -14.30 -4.64 -21.92
CA ASN A 628 -14.10 -6.07 -22.18
C ASN A 628 -14.89 -6.92 -21.18
N PRO A 629 -15.61 -7.97 -21.63
CA PRO A 629 -16.25 -8.93 -20.74
C PRO A 629 -15.22 -9.76 -19.95
N VAL A 630 -15.36 -9.77 -18.64
CA VAL A 630 -14.49 -10.47 -17.69
C VAL A 630 -15.32 -11.44 -16.85
N GLU A 631 -14.73 -12.60 -16.57
CA GLU A 631 -15.31 -13.61 -15.69
C GLU A 631 -14.32 -13.94 -14.57
N LEU A 632 -14.82 -14.04 -13.34
CA LEU A 632 -14.15 -14.64 -12.20
C LEU A 632 -14.84 -15.96 -11.86
N LYS A 633 -14.08 -17.04 -11.78
CA LYS A 633 -14.50 -18.30 -11.17
C LYS A 633 -13.78 -18.48 -9.84
N VAL A 634 -14.55 -18.56 -8.76
CA VAL A 634 -14.03 -18.93 -7.43
C VAL A 634 -14.42 -20.37 -7.18
N TYR A 635 -13.44 -21.27 -7.22
CA TYR A 635 -13.64 -22.70 -7.01
C TYR A 635 -12.94 -23.16 -5.74
N SER A 636 -13.68 -23.69 -4.78
CA SER A 636 -13.24 -24.01 -3.44
C SER A 636 -13.65 -25.42 -3.03
N VAL A 637 -12.71 -26.16 -2.46
CA VAL A 637 -12.92 -27.51 -1.94
C VAL A 637 -12.71 -27.51 -0.43
N PRO A 638 -13.61 -28.17 0.35
CA PRO A 638 -14.74 -28.98 -0.11
C PRO A 638 -15.99 -28.15 -0.49
N ALA A 639 -16.96 -28.81 -1.14
CA ALA A 639 -18.27 -28.24 -1.42
C ALA A 639 -18.94 -27.69 -0.15
N SER A 640 -19.58 -26.53 -0.26
CA SER A 640 -20.09 -25.74 0.86
C SER A 640 -21.55 -25.36 0.69
N LYS A 641 -22.27 -25.17 1.80
CA LYS A 641 -23.58 -24.50 1.78
C LYS A 641 -23.35 -23.04 1.43
N VAL A 642 -24.06 -22.54 0.42
CA VAL A 642 -23.90 -21.15 -0.02
C VAL A 642 -24.94 -20.26 0.66
N TYR A 643 -24.45 -19.23 1.33
CA TYR A 643 -25.29 -18.11 1.79
C TYR A 643 -25.01 -16.88 0.94
N LEU A 644 -26.00 -15.99 0.87
CA LEU A 644 -25.88 -14.73 0.15
C LEU A 644 -26.45 -13.57 0.97
N THR A 645 -25.72 -12.46 0.99
CA THR A 645 -26.17 -11.20 1.56
C THR A 645 -26.00 -10.08 0.53
N LYS A 646 -26.97 -9.17 0.43
CA LYS A 646 -26.79 -7.88 -0.25
C LYS A 646 -26.36 -6.83 0.77
N SER A 647 -25.16 -6.28 0.63
CA SER A 647 -24.67 -5.22 1.51
C SER A 647 -24.05 -4.06 0.73
N LEU A 648 -23.60 -3.02 1.44
CA LEU A 648 -22.91 -1.87 0.87
C LEU A 648 -21.43 -2.17 0.63
N SER A 649 -20.89 -1.58 -0.43
CA SER A 649 -19.46 -1.45 -0.74
C SER A 649 -19.20 -0.02 -1.24
N VAL A 650 -17.99 0.48 -1.02
CA VAL A 650 -17.48 1.65 -1.73
C VAL A 650 -16.73 1.18 -2.97
N ILE A 651 -17.10 1.69 -4.14
CA ILE A 651 -16.41 1.36 -5.39
C ILE A 651 -16.17 2.63 -6.20
N GLY A 652 -14.88 2.92 -6.46
CA GLY A 652 -14.47 3.93 -7.44
C GLY A 652 -14.65 5.39 -7.02
N GLY A 653 -14.54 5.73 -5.73
CA GLY A 653 -14.55 7.11 -5.25
C GLY A 653 -14.94 7.27 -3.78
N ASN A 654 -14.82 8.50 -3.27
CA ASN A 654 -15.07 8.85 -1.86
C ASN A 654 -16.45 9.48 -1.59
N ASP A 655 -17.28 9.59 -2.63
CA ASP A 655 -18.53 10.34 -2.62
C ASP A 655 -19.76 9.42 -2.49
N MET A 656 -20.94 10.05 -2.36
CA MET A 656 -22.19 9.30 -2.26
C MET A 656 -22.44 8.43 -3.49
N ALA A 657 -21.96 8.80 -4.69
CA ALA A 657 -22.18 8.04 -5.91
C ALA A 657 -21.48 6.67 -5.89
N SER A 658 -20.45 6.53 -5.06
CA SER A 658 -19.58 5.37 -4.93
C SER A 658 -20.04 4.35 -3.87
N ASP A 659 -20.93 4.75 -2.94
CA ASP A 659 -21.57 3.85 -1.98
C ASP A 659 -22.67 3.01 -2.66
N VAL A 660 -22.38 1.76 -3.04
CA VAL A 660 -23.28 0.92 -3.86
C VAL A 660 -23.55 -0.45 -3.24
N TYR A 661 -24.64 -1.10 -3.68
CA TYR A 661 -24.88 -2.49 -3.31
C TYR A 661 -23.97 -3.48 -4.04
N SER A 662 -23.50 -4.48 -3.30
CA SER A 662 -22.71 -5.62 -3.81
C SER A 662 -23.23 -6.93 -3.21
N PRO A 663 -23.17 -8.06 -3.96
CA PRO A 663 -23.43 -9.36 -3.38
C PRO A 663 -22.26 -9.80 -2.50
N ILE A 664 -22.57 -10.58 -1.48
CA ILE A 664 -21.61 -11.25 -0.62
C ILE A 664 -21.95 -12.73 -0.63
N VAL A 665 -20.99 -13.55 -0.99
CA VAL A 665 -21.15 -15.01 -1.10
C VAL A 665 -20.37 -15.66 0.03
N TYR A 666 -21.02 -16.53 0.78
CA TYR A 666 -20.38 -17.28 1.86
C TYR A 666 -20.26 -18.75 1.46
N PHE A 667 -19.08 -19.32 1.61
CA PHE A 667 -18.90 -20.77 1.65
C PHE A 667 -18.91 -21.24 3.09
N ARG A 668 -20.08 -21.66 3.57
CA ARG A 668 -20.29 -22.16 4.93
C ARG A 668 -20.03 -23.67 4.98
N SER A 669 -19.28 -24.12 5.99
CA SER A 669 -19.10 -25.55 6.26
C SER A 669 -20.47 -26.23 6.45
N GLN A 670 -20.58 -27.46 5.96
CA GLN A 670 -21.85 -28.16 5.99
C GLN A 670 -22.25 -28.52 7.43
N GLU A 671 -21.25 -28.91 8.22
CA GLU A 671 -21.34 -29.31 9.62
C GLU A 671 -20.30 -28.58 10.48
N PRO A 672 -20.43 -28.60 11.82
CA PRO A 672 -19.38 -28.15 12.73
C PRO A 672 -18.12 -29.03 12.65
N GLU A 673 -16.96 -28.39 12.54
CA GLU A 673 -15.66 -29.05 12.36
C GLU A 673 -14.64 -28.46 13.35
N LYS A 674 -13.74 -29.28 13.89
CA LYS A 674 -12.64 -28.77 14.74
C LYS A 674 -11.58 -28.07 13.92
N ASN A 675 -11.33 -28.60 12.73
CA ASN A 675 -10.30 -28.13 11.82
C ASN A 675 -10.95 -27.92 10.46
N MET A 676 -10.66 -26.79 9.82
CA MET A 676 -10.98 -26.52 8.42
C MET A 676 -9.70 -26.56 7.61
N TYR A 677 -9.71 -27.32 6.50
CA TYR A 677 -8.63 -27.36 5.51
C TYR A 677 -9.24 -27.07 4.14
N ARG A 678 -9.12 -25.84 3.65
CA ARG A 678 -9.77 -25.41 2.41
C ARG A 678 -8.76 -24.95 1.39
N VAL A 679 -8.96 -25.37 0.13
CA VAL A 679 -8.23 -24.83 -1.03
C VAL A 679 -9.22 -24.11 -1.92
N THR A 680 -8.92 -22.86 -2.28
CA THR A 680 -9.73 -22.03 -3.19
C THR A 680 -8.87 -21.51 -4.34
N ALA A 681 -9.30 -21.71 -5.57
CA ALA A 681 -8.71 -21.12 -6.76
C ALA A 681 -9.51 -19.88 -7.19
N LEU A 682 -8.81 -18.78 -7.44
CA LEU A 682 -9.34 -17.55 -8.03
C LEU A 682 -8.85 -17.46 -9.46
N MET A 683 -9.73 -17.74 -10.42
CA MET A 683 -9.39 -17.81 -11.84
C MET A 683 -10.15 -16.71 -12.59
N SER A 684 -9.43 -15.65 -12.97
CA SER A 684 -9.99 -14.61 -13.83
C SER A 684 -9.64 -14.86 -15.31
N ARG A 685 -10.56 -14.51 -16.21
CA ARG A 685 -10.33 -14.61 -17.66
C ARG A 685 -11.14 -13.59 -18.43
N TYR A 686 -10.70 -13.28 -19.65
CA TYR A 686 -11.64 -12.73 -20.64
C TYR A 686 -12.56 -13.84 -21.12
N GLN A 687 -13.82 -13.52 -21.45
CA GLN A 687 -14.76 -14.54 -21.96
C GLN A 687 -14.29 -15.20 -23.26
N SER A 688 -13.40 -14.53 -24.02
CA SER A 688 -12.75 -15.07 -25.22
C SER A 688 -11.61 -16.05 -24.93
N ASP A 689 -11.07 -16.04 -23.71
CA ASP A 689 -9.95 -16.89 -23.33
C ASP A 689 -10.43 -18.33 -23.08
N PRO A 690 -9.58 -19.35 -23.35
CA PRO A 690 -9.89 -20.73 -22.97
C PRO A 690 -10.21 -20.84 -21.48
N GLU A 691 -11.25 -21.61 -21.15
CA GLU A 691 -11.62 -21.87 -19.76
C GLU A 691 -10.70 -22.94 -19.16
N ALA A 692 -10.16 -22.68 -17.97
CA ALA A 692 -9.55 -23.70 -17.13
C ALA A 692 -10.66 -24.42 -16.33
N SER A 693 -10.61 -25.75 -16.28
CA SER A 693 -11.56 -26.53 -15.48
C SER A 693 -10.97 -26.91 -14.13
N ALA A 694 -11.73 -26.76 -13.06
CA ALA A 694 -11.33 -27.19 -11.72
C ALA A 694 -12.22 -28.34 -11.23
N ALA A 695 -11.66 -29.24 -10.43
CA ALA A 695 -12.37 -30.38 -9.85
C ALA A 695 -11.78 -30.81 -8.50
N GLN A 696 -12.63 -31.19 -7.56
CA GLN A 696 -12.18 -31.81 -6.32
C GLN A 696 -11.48 -33.16 -6.59
N VAL A 697 -10.34 -33.36 -5.93
CA VAL A 697 -9.62 -34.64 -5.89
C VAL A 697 -9.92 -35.31 -4.57
N LYS A 698 -10.35 -36.58 -4.63
CA LYS A 698 -10.65 -37.36 -3.42
C LYS A 698 -9.38 -37.54 -2.57
N VAL A 699 -9.50 -37.23 -1.28
CA VAL A 699 -8.44 -37.42 -0.28
C VAL A 699 -8.74 -38.65 0.58
N THR A 700 -7.70 -39.44 0.88
CA THR A 700 -7.68 -40.46 1.93
C THR A 700 -6.67 -40.00 2.98
N GLY A 701 -7.11 -39.83 4.23
CA GLY A 701 -6.34 -39.13 5.27
C GLY A 701 -7.15 -37.94 5.76
N THR A 702 -6.48 -36.81 6.01
CA THR A 702 -7.13 -35.55 6.38
C THR A 702 -7.00 -34.53 5.23
N GLY A 703 -7.85 -33.51 5.23
CA GLY A 703 -7.72 -32.38 4.32
C GLY A 703 -8.50 -32.49 3.01
N ASN A 704 -8.19 -31.60 2.08
CA ASN A 704 -8.86 -31.46 0.79
C ASN A 704 -7.85 -31.23 -0.34
N ALA A 705 -8.21 -31.67 -1.55
CA ALA A 705 -7.38 -31.49 -2.73
C ALA A 705 -8.20 -31.01 -3.93
N LEU A 706 -7.58 -30.16 -4.74
CA LEU A 706 -8.11 -29.53 -5.93
C LEU A 706 -7.23 -29.88 -7.13
N SER A 707 -7.83 -30.11 -8.29
CA SER A 707 -7.12 -30.14 -9.58
C SER A 707 -7.61 -29.01 -10.47
N ILE A 708 -6.70 -28.38 -11.21
CA ILE A 708 -6.97 -27.34 -12.19
C ILE A 708 -6.33 -27.78 -13.50
N SER A 709 -7.15 -27.99 -14.53
CA SER A 709 -6.69 -28.37 -15.87
C SER A 709 -6.81 -27.18 -16.81
N ALA A 710 -5.69 -26.79 -17.40
CA ALA A 710 -5.59 -25.71 -18.37
C ALA A 710 -4.90 -26.24 -19.66
N PRO A 711 -4.93 -25.47 -20.76
CA PRO A 711 -4.18 -25.86 -21.97
C PRO A 711 -2.69 -26.07 -21.67
N GLY A 712 -2.23 -27.33 -21.75
CA GLY A 712 -0.81 -27.70 -21.61
C GLY A 712 -0.36 -28.16 -20.22
N TYR A 713 -1.17 -27.98 -19.17
CA TYR A 713 -0.81 -28.42 -17.83
C TYR A 713 -2.01 -28.80 -16.94
N VAL A 714 -1.73 -29.60 -15.92
CA VAL A 714 -2.64 -29.89 -14.81
C VAL A 714 -1.94 -29.59 -13.50
N ASP A 715 -2.53 -28.69 -12.73
CA ASP A 715 -2.09 -28.38 -11.38
C ASP A 715 -2.93 -29.17 -10.37
N THR A 716 -2.28 -29.74 -9.35
CA THR A 716 -2.92 -30.40 -8.22
C THR A 716 -2.44 -29.77 -6.94
N VAL A 717 -3.39 -29.39 -6.08
CA VAL A 717 -3.15 -28.68 -4.83
C VAL A 717 -3.79 -29.47 -3.70
N TYR A 718 -3.09 -29.63 -2.60
CA TYR A 718 -3.57 -30.30 -1.39
C TYR A 718 -3.28 -29.44 -0.17
N THR A 719 -4.20 -29.46 0.80
CA THR A 719 -3.96 -28.99 2.16
C THR A 719 -4.60 -29.93 3.18
N GLY A 720 -3.89 -30.23 4.27
CA GLY A 720 -4.34 -31.11 5.34
C GLY A 720 -3.21 -31.42 6.33
N ALA A 721 -3.38 -32.40 7.21
CA ALA A 721 -2.41 -32.73 8.24
C ALA A 721 -2.05 -34.23 8.26
N GLY A 722 -0.78 -34.52 8.56
CA GLY A 722 -0.26 -35.89 8.62
C GLY A 722 -0.24 -36.60 7.26
N ASP A 723 -0.04 -37.91 7.28
CA ASP A 723 0.05 -38.72 6.05
C ASP A 723 -1.29 -38.79 5.31
N SER A 724 -1.33 -38.27 4.09
CA SER A 724 -2.51 -38.24 3.23
C SER A 724 -2.19 -38.68 1.80
N ARG A 725 -3.22 -39.20 1.12
CA ARG A 725 -3.17 -39.61 -0.30
C ARG A 725 -4.28 -38.92 -1.08
N PHE A 726 -3.97 -38.42 -2.28
CA PHE A 726 -4.93 -37.76 -3.15
C PHE A 726 -4.57 -37.99 -4.62
N GLY A 727 -5.52 -38.51 -5.39
CA GLY A 727 -5.23 -38.98 -6.76
C GLY A 727 -4.08 -40.01 -6.76
N LYS A 728 -3.01 -39.71 -7.49
CA LYS A 728 -1.77 -40.52 -7.53
C LYS A 728 -0.70 -40.07 -6.54
N PHE A 729 -0.97 -39.07 -5.72
CA PHE A 729 0.02 -38.44 -4.84
C PHE A 729 -0.14 -38.89 -3.39
N ALA A 730 0.97 -38.86 -2.65
CA ALA A 730 0.98 -39.03 -1.19
C ALA A 730 1.98 -38.06 -0.56
N THR A 731 1.63 -37.49 0.59
CA THR A 731 2.49 -36.53 1.31
C THR A 731 2.13 -36.49 2.78
N ASN A 732 3.05 -35.98 3.59
CA ASN A 732 2.79 -35.51 4.95
C ASN A 732 2.92 -33.99 5.10
N ALA A 733 3.10 -33.27 3.99
CA ALA A 733 3.18 -31.82 3.99
C ALA A 733 1.83 -31.20 4.37
N ASP A 734 1.86 -30.05 5.02
CA ASP A 734 0.65 -29.29 5.29
C ASP A 734 -0.02 -28.79 4.01
N THR A 735 0.79 -28.40 3.04
CA THR A 735 0.36 -27.98 1.71
C THR A 735 1.27 -28.60 0.66
N ALA A 736 0.68 -29.07 -0.43
CA ALA A 736 1.42 -29.51 -1.62
C ALA A 736 0.82 -28.89 -2.89
N TYR A 737 1.68 -28.40 -3.77
CA TYR A 737 1.34 -27.96 -5.13
C TYR A 737 2.15 -28.80 -6.13
N ILE A 738 1.52 -29.27 -7.19
CA ILE A 738 2.17 -30.08 -8.23
C ILE A 738 1.65 -29.63 -9.59
N ARG A 739 2.56 -29.29 -10.51
CA ARG A 739 2.27 -29.09 -11.93
C ARG A 739 2.76 -30.27 -12.76
N ALA A 740 1.84 -30.86 -13.51
CA ALA A 740 2.15 -31.84 -14.54
C ALA A 740 2.00 -31.21 -15.93
N SER A 741 2.99 -31.41 -16.80
CA SER A 741 2.98 -30.94 -18.19
C SER A 741 3.51 -32.06 -19.08
N GLY A 742 2.77 -32.43 -20.12
CA GLY A 742 3.06 -33.63 -20.89
C GLY A 742 3.07 -34.89 -20.01
N ASP A 743 4.13 -35.71 -20.12
CA ASP A 743 4.27 -36.96 -19.36
C ASP A 743 4.98 -36.79 -18.00
N GLY A 744 5.46 -35.58 -17.67
CA GLY A 744 6.32 -35.31 -16.51
C GLY A 744 5.72 -34.38 -15.46
N TYR A 745 6.41 -34.27 -14.34
CA TYR A 745 6.15 -33.28 -13.29
C TYR A 745 7.17 -32.16 -13.44
N THR A 746 6.71 -30.99 -13.87
CA THR A 746 7.59 -29.86 -14.19
C THR A 746 7.82 -28.98 -12.98
N ARG A 747 6.86 -28.89 -12.05
CA ARG A 747 7.00 -28.08 -10.84
C ARG A 747 6.30 -28.73 -9.67
N TYR A 748 6.84 -28.55 -8.48
CA TYR A 748 6.14 -28.93 -7.26
C TYR A 748 6.65 -28.15 -6.06
N THR A 749 5.78 -27.99 -5.07
CA THR A 749 6.08 -27.33 -3.80
C THR A 749 5.48 -28.15 -2.66
N ILE A 750 6.20 -28.27 -1.56
CA ILE A 750 5.67 -28.75 -0.28
C ILE A 750 5.98 -27.75 0.83
N LEU A 751 5.03 -27.52 1.73
CA LEU A 751 5.18 -26.69 2.92
C LEU A 751 5.06 -27.58 4.17
N ASN A 752 5.96 -27.41 5.15
CA ASN A 752 5.99 -28.18 6.39
C ASN A 752 5.90 -29.71 6.17
N GLY A 753 6.75 -30.25 5.29
CA GLY A 753 6.68 -31.66 4.89
C GLY A 753 8.05 -32.32 4.79
N THR A 754 8.06 -33.65 4.75
CA THR A 754 9.28 -34.45 4.52
C THR A 754 9.25 -35.23 3.22
N TYR A 755 8.08 -35.46 2.62
CA TYR A 755 8.00 -36.17 1.33
C TYR A 755 6.80 -35.77 0.48
N LEU A 756 6.96 -36.01 -0.82
CA LEU A 756 5.87 -36.02 -1.80
C LEU A 756 6.15 -37.16 -2.77
N ASP A 757 5.26 -38.15 -2.79
CA ASP A 757 5.29 -39.30 -3.70
C ASP A 757 4.31 -39.07 -4.87
N ALA A 758 4.69 -39.57 -6.04
CA ALA A 758 3.83 -39.63 -7.22
C ALA A 758 3.84 -41.06 -7.78
N GLY A 759 2.75 -41.79 -7.57
CA GLY A 759 2.70 -43.24 -7.79
C GLY A 759 3.51 -44.00 -6.73
N GLU A 760 4.34 -44.94 -7.18
CA GLU A 760 5.20 -45.77 -6.31
C GLU A 760 6.58 -45.16 -6.06
N ARG A 761 6.89 -44.02 -6.70
CA ARG A 761 8.20 -43.36 -6.61
C ARG A 761 8.06 -41.96 -5.98
N PRO A 762 9.04 -41.52 -5.17
CA PRO A 762 9.07 -40.16 -4.68
C PRO A 762 9.26 -39.15 -5.81
N LEU A 763 8.73 -37.94 -5.65
CA LEU A 763 9.27 -36.73 -6.27
C LEU A 763 10.35 -36.13 -5.37
N VAL A 764 10.07 -36.07 -4.06
CA VAL A 764 11.01 -35.62 -3.04
C VAL A 764 10.87 -36.42 -1.75
N LYS A 765 12.01 -36.73 -1.11
CA LYS A 765 12.12 -37.25 0.25
C LYS A 765 13.24 -36.55 1.00
N ALA A 766 12.96 -36.06 2.21
CA ALA A 766 13.93 -35.44 3.10
C ALA A 766 14.08 -36.26 4.39
N THR A 767 15.28 -36.23 4.99
CA THR A 767 15.56 -36.91 6.27
C THR A 767 14.96 -36.20 7.48
N GLY A 768 14.44 -34.99 7.31
CA GLY A 768 13.83 -34.17 8.35
C GLY A 768 12.84 -33.17 7.75
N PRO A 769 12.04 -32.48 8.59
CA PRO A 769 11.06 -31.50 8.15
C PRO A 769 11.73 -30.32 7.44
N MET A 770 11.05 -29.80 6.43
CA MET A 770 11.42 -28.58 5.71
C MET A 770 10.31 -27.56 5.89
N ASP A 771 10.65 -26.30 6.20
CA ASP A 771 9.70 -25.18 6.20
C ASP A 771 8.99 -25.12 4.85
N TYR A 772 9.77 -25.23 3.78
CA TYR A 772 9.28 -25.42 2.42
C TYR A 772 10.36 -26.00 1.51
N LEU A 773 9.92 -26.60 0.41
CA LEU A 773 10.73 -26.91 -0.76
C LEU A 773 9.91 -26.63 -2.02
N THR A 774 10.46 -25.87 -2.97
CA THR A 774 9.86 -25.61 -4.29
C THR A 774 10.86 -25.92 -5.40
N VAL A 775 10.41 -26.57 -6.46
CA VAL A 775 11.22 -27.10 -7.56
C VAL A 775 10.62 -26.71 -8.90
N ASP A 776 11.48 -26.33 -9.84
CA ASP A 776 11.19 -26.22 -11.27
C ASP A 776 12.18 -27.07 -12.07
N SER A 777 11.64 -27.97 -12.87
CA SER A 777 12.32 -28.87 -13.80
C SER A 777 11.68 -28.81 -15.19
N SER A 778 11.08 -27.67 -15.57
CA SER A 778 10.47 -27.45 -16.87
C SER A 778 11.47 -27.23 -18.02
N ALA A 779 12.71 -26.85 -17.69
CA ALA A 779 13.80 -26.61 -18.65
C ALA A 779 14.86 -27.73 -18.59
N GLU A 780 15.94 -27.60 -19.39
CA GLU A 780 17.11 -28.49 -19.31
C GLU A 780 17.85 -28.38 -17.95
N ASP A 781 17.55 -27.31 -17.20
CA ASP A 781 18.06 -27.04 -15.86
C ASP A 781 16.99 -27.38 -14.81
N VAL A 782 17.43 -27.91 -13.66
CA VAL A 782 16.57 -28.08 -12.49
C VAL A 782 16.95 -27.03 -11.44
N SER A 783 16.00 -26.18 -11.09
CA SER A 783 16.17 -25.19 -10.02
C SER A 783 15.29 -25.55 -8.83
N LEU A 784 15.81 -25.36 -7.62
CA LEU A 784 14.99 -25.49 -6.42
C LEU A 784 15.40 -24.49 -5.35
N ARG A 785 14.45 -24.19 -4.47
CA ARG A 785 14.66 -23.41 -3.26
C ARG A 785 14.11 -24.21 -2.08
N VAL A 786 14.88 -24.29 -1.01
CA VAL A 786 14.52 -25.05 0.19
C VAL A 786 14.93 -24.27 1.43
N LYS A 787 14.09 -24.33 2.45
CA LYS A 787 14.40 -23.82 3.79
C LYS A 787 14.14 -24.90 4.83
N SER A 788 15.09 -25.05 5.76
CA SER A 788 14.99 -25.98 6.88
C SER A 788 15.78 -25.45 8.08
N ASP A 789 15.19 -25.55 9.27
CA ASP A 789 15.84 -25.26 10.56
C ASP A 789 16.80 -26.37 11.00
N THR A 790 16.94 -27.44 10.22
CA THR A 790 17.88 -28.53 10.50
C THR A 790 18.66 -28.91 9.25
N TYR A 791 19.79 -29.58 9.46
CA TYR A 791 20.48 -30.23 8.37
C TYR A 791 19.62 -31.36 7.81
N VAL A 792 19.31 -31.29 6.51
CA VAL A 792 18.47 -32.28 5.83
C VAL A 792 19.18 -32.81 4.59
N THR A 793 19.02 -34.12 4.36
CA THR A 793 19.39 -34.74 3.10
C THR A 793 18.15 -34.90 2.25
N ILE A 794 18.13 -34.23 1.11
CA ILE A 794 17.00 -34.16 0.19
C ILE A 794 17.30 -35.11 -0.98
N THR A 795 16.42 -36.06 -1.24
CA THR A 795 16.45 -36.95 -2.40
C THR A 795 15.36 -36.50 -3.36
N LEU A 796 15.76 -35.97 -4.52
CA LEU A 796 14.86 -35.59 -5.61
C LEU A 796 14.91 -36.70 -6.66
N SER A 797 13.75 -37.09 -7.17
CA SER A 797 13.59 -38.25 -8.08
C SER A 797 12.63 -37.91 -9.21
N GLN A 798 12.65 -38.73 -10.26
CA GLN A 798 11.84 -38.52 -11.47
C GLN A 798 12.20 -37.22 -12.21
N LEU A 799 13.46 -36.79 -12.10
CA LEU A 799 14.00 -35.62 -12.79
C LEU A 799 14.46 -36.00 -14.21
N THR A 800 14.40 -35.04 -15.12
CA THR A 800 15.12 -35.13 -16.39
C THR A 800 16.49 -34.47 -16.20
N LEU A 801 17.52 -35.27 -15.92
CA LEU A 801 18.87 -34.79 -15.68
C LEU A 801 19.73 -34.84 -16.95
N PRO A 802 20.58 -33.84 -17.20
CA PRO A 802 21.59 -33.92 -18.25
C PRO A 802 22.53 -35.12 -18.06
N ALA A 803 23.14 -35.62 -19.13
CA ALA A 803 24.10 -36.74 -19.03
C ALA A 803 25.33 -36.41 -18.17
N LYS A 804 25.71 -35.12 -18.14
CA LYS A 804 26.70 -34.55 -17.23
C LYS A 804 26.18 -33.22 -16.73
N TYR A 805 26.24 -33.01 -15.43
CA TYR A 805 25.77 -31.78 -14.80
C TYR A 805 26.68 -31.37 -13.64
N ARG A 806 26.58 -30.09 -13.29
CA ARG A 806 27.15 -29.49 -12.08
C ARG A 806 26.01 -28.94 -11.23
N VAL A 807 26.24 -28.82 -9.92
CA VAL A 807 25.28 -28.22 -9.00
C VAL A 807 25.87 -26.96 -8.39
N LEU A 808 25.13 -25.86 -8.51
CA LEU A 808 25.40 -24.62 -7.80
C LEU A 808 24.54 -24.58 -6.54
N THR A 809 25.12 -24.13 -5.43
CA THR A 809 24.42 -23.74 -4.19
C THR A 809 24.65 -22.25 -4.01
N ASP A 810 23.58 -21.46 -4.01
CA ASP A 810 23.60 -20.01 -3.87
C ASP A 810 24.56 -19.35 -4.88
N GLY A 811 24.51 -19.81 -6.13
CA GLY A 811 25.34 -19.34 -7.24
C GLY A 811 26.77 -19.88 -7.26
N VAL A 812 27.19 -20.69 -6.28
CA VAL A 812 28.55 -21.23 -6.18
C VAL A 812 28.56 -22.74 -6.37
N GLN A 813 29.43 -23.25 -7.24
CA GLN A 813 29.57 -24.70 -7.44
C GLN A 813 30.05 -25.39 -6.16
N ARG A 814 29.35 -26.44 -5.72
CA ARG A 814 29.68 -27.21 -4.51
C ARG A 814 29.52 -28.72 -4.75
N ASP A 815 30.21 -29.51 -3.92
CA ASP A 815 30.20 -30.99 -3.98
C ASP A 815 29.32 -31.63 -2.88
N ASN A 816 28.34 -30.88 -2.35
CA ASN A 816 27.39 -31.32 -1.33
C ASN A 816 26.21 -32.11 -1.92
N TRP A 817 26.44 -32.86 -2.99
CA TRP A 817 25.43 -33.66 -3.69
C TRP A 817 26.05 -34.94 -4.26
N GLU A 818 25.20 -35.91 -4.57
CA GLU A 818 25.60 -37.12 -5.29
C GLU A 818 24.51 -37.55 -6.29
N ALA A 819 24.93 -37.99 -7.47
CA ALA A 819 24.07 -38.67 -8.42
C ALA A 819 23.77 -40.07 -7.89
N VAL A 820 22.48 -40.40 -7.70
CA VAL A 820 22.08 -41.73 -7.24
C VAL A 820 21.87 -42.65 -8.45
N ASN A 821 21.23 -42.13 -9.51
CA ASN A 821 21.04 -42.78 -10.80
C ASN A 821 20.72 -41.70 -11.86
N SER A 822 20.21 -42.08 -13.04
CA SER A 822 19.95 -41.15 -14.15
C SER A 822 18.82 -40.14 -13.95
N ASP A 823 17.92 -40.35 -12.97
CA ASP A 823 16.77 -39.47 -12.71
C ASP A 823 16.65 -39.04 -11.24
N THR A 824 17.68 -39.34 -10.44
CA THR A 824 17.67 -39.16 -8.98
C THR A 824 18.98 -38.54 -8.49
N ILE A 825 18.84 -37.46 -7.73
CA ILE A 825 19.95 -36.76 -7.07
C ILE A 825 19.68 -36.65 -5.57
N ARG A 826 20.76 -36.69 -4.79
CA ARG A 826 20.72 -36.42 -3.35
C ARG A 826 21.53 -35.17 -3.03
N ILE A 827 20.93 -34.23 -2.32
CA ILE A 827 21.51 -32.94 -1.93
C ILE A 827 21.57 -32.88 -0.41
N LYS A 828 22.72 -32.45 0.11
CA LYS A 828 22.94 -32.18 1.53
C LYS A 828 22.73 -30.69 1.78
N ALA A 829 21.56 -30.34 2.33
CA ALA A 829 21.20 -28.98 2.65
C ALA A 829 21.54 -28.64 4.12
N SER A 830 22.28 -27.56 4.30
CA SER A 830 22.56 -26.97 5.61
C SER A 830 21.32 -26.27 6.18
N HIS A 831 21.40 -25.95 7.48
CA HIS A 831 20.44 -25.07 8.13
C HIS A 831 20.31 -23.73 7.39
N GLY A 832 19.08 -23.27 7.22
CA GLY A 832 18.75 -22.00 6.58
C GLY A 832 18.04 -22.20 5.25
N GLU A 833 18.05 -21.15 4.44
CA GLU A 833 17.43 -21.12 3.12
C GLU A 833 18.51 -21.16 2.05
N HIS A 834 18.34 -22.03 1.06
CA HIS A 834 19.32 -22.24 -0.01
C HIS A 834 18.63 -22.41 -1.37
N THR A 835 19.28 -21.89 -2.41
CA THR A 835 18.91 -22.12 -3.81
C THR A 835 19.89 -23.09 -4.45
N TYR A 836 19.38 -24.12 -5.12
CA TYR A 836 20.18 -25.06 -5.91
C TYR A 836 19.83 -24.98 -7.38
N GLN A 837 20.86 -25.03 -8.23
CA GLN A 837 20.71 -25.10 -9.68
C GLN A 837 21.51 -26.28 -10.21
N ILE A 838 20.85 -27.20 -10.90
CA ILE A 838 21.45 -28.35 -11.56
C ILE A 838 21.51 -28.01 -13.05
N LEU A 839 22.73 -27.79 -13.54
CA LEU A 839 22.99 -27.26 -14.88
C LEU A 839 23.82 -28.27 -15.69
N PRO A 840 23.66 -28.37 -17.02
CA PRO A 840 24.58 -29.09 -17.89
C PRO A 840 26.04 -28.69 -17.62
N ALA A 841 26.93 -29.70 -17.56
CA ALA A 841 28.34 -29.52 -17.22
C ALA A 841 29.19 -28.98 -18.37
#